data_AF-A0A840CI03-F1
#
_entry.id   AF-A0A840CI03-F1
#
_cell.length_a   1.000
_cell.length_b   1.000
_cell.length_c   1.000
_cell.angle_alpha   90.00
_cell.angle_beta   90.00
_cell.angle_gamma   90.00
#
_symmetry.space_group_name_H-M   'P 1'
#
loop_
_entity.id
_entity.type
_entity.pdbx_description
1 polymer ?
#
loop_
_entity_poly.entity_id
_entity_poly.type
_entity_poly.pdbx_seq_one_letter_code
_entity_poly.pdbx_strand_id
1 'polypeptide(L)'
;MRKYIVIIIFLFFIVLSVSGQQGFATDKELEKDIIRTGIIHSPLLIDTSKSYEAGELKKNVLYFQKLNLDKINWKISGSGKIINTETTTGDKIAGFTYSTYTGHKAKGSESDPDYATYGHVNFYFDLDSENWEKYNRIVFNIYPACEGARVVNLNVNFENANTTLKEGLNRQSGSHLINLTNYSDNTCFLDLSEYQRDKVKRIGFSVSIKGKDRTTGDNCSYFIKNIELQQIENPETISGWVPGKNKIIYSTSGYLSGDKKTAIINIEKHNNTFELIDTQNNKTAFNGKIKKQKTSTGEFDVLDFSDFNQSGMYSLKVGDYTTPPFQIGKRIWENSLWRVLNFIFCQRCGYPVPGKHGTCHLDLCSKHDGKMISYAGGWHDAGDLSQQTLQTSDVTFALLESYNTQKNKNELLAARMLEEAEWGLEFILRNRYGDGYRASSMGLLIWQDGVFGTLDDISSVRVQNISFDNFLYAGYEAYAALTIGRDPMLQEYLTKVAKEDFRFALGKYEKDGYGGFLHFYEHSYNTSESQYMATVSWAASMLYKLTKDPYYAEKATEFINYTLNCQRKEPVGDNDKIKGFFYRDKTKKVIVHYNHQSREQVYMQAMTILCETQPNHPDYKKWEESIRLYGDYLKSLVKYTAPYGMIASGVYHIDEPKDEVSFQHSHLFTSGNEAGEFAKQLKNGVQLDKEHYLRRFPVGFGIFNGNNAVLLSMGKAAAICGNFLKDEELLRIGKEQLYWVVGKNPFGQSMIYGEGYNYPQMDTFSSGEMAGEMPVGIRSLGNEDIPYWPPTNNATYKEVWITSAGKWLTLTAEY
;
A
#
# COMPACT_ATOMS: atom_id res chain seq x y z
N MET A 1 -50.34 39.05 11.10
CA MET A 1 -49.51 38.14 11.91
C MET A 1 -49.52 36.68 11.41
N ARG A 2 -50.68 36.03 11.21
CA ARG A 2 -50.75 34.59 10.84
C ARG A 2 -50.01 34.20 9.54
N LYS A 3 -50.05 35.02 8.48
CA LYS A 3 -49.30 34.78 7.22
C LYS A 3 -47.77 34.89 7.39
N TYR A 4 -47.30 35.80 8.24
CA TYR A 4 -45.87 35.98 8.49
C TYR A 4 -45.29 34.85 9.35
N ILE A 5 -46.07 34.31 10.30
CA ILE A 5 -45.68 33.15 11.10
C ILE A 5 -45.55 31.90 10.22
N VAL A 6 -46.46 31.69 9.27
CA VAL A 6 -46.36 30.55 8.33
C VAL A 6 -45.12 30.68 7.43
N ILE A 7 -44.82 31.87 6.92
CA ILE A 7 -43.62 32.11 6.09
C ILE A 7 -42.33 31.91 6.91
N ILE A 8 -42.30 32.38 8.17
CA ILE A 8 -41.15 32.18 9.07
C ILE A 8 -40.98 30.70 9.41
N ILE A 9 -42.04 29.96 9.72
CA ILE A 9 -41.96 28.50 9.97
C ILE A 9 -41.51 27.76 8.71
N PHE A 10 -42.01 28.14 7.53
CA PHE A 10 -41.58 27.52 6.27
C PHE A 10 -40.11 27.83 5.93
N LEU A 11 -39.65 29.06 6.18
CA LEU A 11 -38.23 29.43 6.09
C LEU A 11 -37.39 28.72 7.14
N PHE A 12 -37.89 28.51 8.36
CA PHE A 12 -37.20 27.76 9.42
C PHE A 12 -37.06 26.27 9.06
N PHE A 13 -38.09 25.68 8.44
CA PHE A 13 -38.04 24.31 7.90
C PHE A 13 -37.16 24.19 6.66
N ILE A 14 -37.06 25.24 5.82
CA ILE A 14 -36.10 25.29 4.70
C ILE A 14 -34.67 25.46 5.22
N VAL A 15 -34.44 26.30 6.23
CA VAL A 15 -33.12 26.45 6.85
C VAL A 15 -32.72 25.17 7.59
N LEU A 16 -33.64 24.47 8.27
CA LEU A 16 -33.39 23.17 8.91
C LEU A 16 -33.23 22.01 7.91
N SER A 17 -33.90 22.04 6.76
CA SER A 17 -33.71 21.03 5.70
C SER A 17 -32.46 21.27 4.85
N VAL A 18 -32.01 22.52 4.74
CA VAL A 18 -30.73 22.90 4.11
C VAL A 18 -29.55 22.81 5.09
N SER A 19 -29.82 22.74 6.41
CA SER A 19 -28.83 22.42 7.45
C SER A 19 -28.98 21.02 8.02
N GLY A 20 -29.52 20.08 7.23
CA GLY A 20 -29.24 18.66 7.49
C GLY A 20 -27.73 18.50 7.47
N GLN A 21 -27.11 18.30 8.63
CA GLN A 21 -25.67 18.09 8.76
C GLN A 21 -25.25 17.07 7.71
N GLN A 22 -24.45 17.53 6.74
CA GLN A 22 -23.91 16.63 5.74
C GLN A 22 -23.06 15.61 6.51
N GLY A 23 -23.47 14.34 6.47
CA GLY A 23 -22.80 13.29 7.25
C GLY A 23 -21.31 13.25 6.96
N PHE A 24 -20.46 12.94 7.94
CA PHE A 24 -18.99 12.99 7.82
C PHE A 24 -18.38 11.77 7.12
N ALA A 25 -19.23 10.82 6.70
CA ALA A 25 -18.93 9.78 5.72
C ALA A 25 -20.11 9.69 4.73
N THR A 26 -19.86 9.19 3.51
CA THR A 26 -20.92 9.00 2.52
C THR A 26 -21.65 7.66 2.68
N ASP A 27 -20.98 6.66 3.26
CA ASP A 27 -21.57 5.40 3.69
C ASP A 27 -22.18 5.55 5.11
N LYS A 28 -23.48 5.26 5.22
CA LYS A 28 -24.26 5.42 6.46
C LYS A 28 -23.95 4.36 7.52
N GLU A 29 -23.54 3.15 7.12
CA GLU A 29 -23.09 2.16 8.09
C GLU A 29 -21.68 2.50 8.59
N LEU A 30 -20.79 2.94 7.70
CA LEU A 30 -19.47 3.45 8.11
C LEU A 30 -19.60 4.63 9.07
N GLU A 31 -20.53 5.58 8.81
CA GLU A 31 -20.80 6.70 9.73
C GLU A 31 -21.18 6.22 11.14
N LYS A 32 -22.05 5.20 11.25
CA LYS A 32 -22.41 4.60 12.54
C LYS A 32 -21.23 3.91 13.21
N ASP A 33 -20.41 3.19 12.43
CA ASP A 33 -19.25 2.49 12.95
C ASP A 33 -18.19 3.47 13.45
N ILE A 34 -17.92 4.56 12.72
CA ILE A 34 -17.06 5.64 13.16
C ILE A 34 -17.51 6.18 14.53
N ILE A 35 -18.81 6.42 14.72
CA ILE A 35 -19.35 6.87 16.03
C ILE A 35 -19.09 5.84 17.13
N ARG A 36 -19.35 4.55 16.86
CA ARG A 36 -19.17 3.46 17.84
C ARG A 36 -17.75 3.34 18.34
N THR A 37 -16.79 3.75 17.52
CA THR A 37 -15.39 3.71 17.92
C THR A 37 -14.93 4.88 18.81
N GLY A 38 -15.82 5.84 19.07
CA GLY A 38 -15.46 7.11 19.70
C GLY A 38 -14.80 8.13 18.76
N ILE A 39 -14.85 7.91 17.43
CA ILE A 39 -14.30 8.76 16.35
C ILE A 39 -12.79 9.08 16.44
N ILE A 40 -11.84 8.20 16.14
CA ILE A 40 -11.86 6.78 16.40
C ILE A 40 -10.74 6.55 17.39
N HIS A 41 -11.05 5.96 18.53
CA HIS A 41 -10.02 5.58 19.50
C HIS A 41 -10.07 4.06 19.75
N SER A 42 -10.71 3.32 18.84
CA SER A 42 -10.76 1.86 18.77
C SER A 42 -10.99 1.39 17.32
N PRO A 43 -10.42 0.29 16.85
CA PRO A 43 -10.55 -0.14 15.45
C PRO A 43 -11.99 -0.19 14.91
N LEU A 44 -12.17 0.20 13.64
CA LEU A 44 -13.39 -0.03 12.88
C LEU A 44 -13.72 -1.53 12.77
N LEU A 45 -15.01 -1.84 12.66
CA LEU A 45 -15.47 -3.20 12.38
C LEU A 45 -15.04 -3.65 10.98
N ILE A 46 -14.73 -4.94 10.86
CA ILE A 46 -14.40 -5.59 9.61
C ILE A 46 -15.70 -6.07 8.96
N ASP A 47 -16.01 -5.52 7.78
CA ASP A 47 -17.09 -6.04 6.93
C ASP A 47 -16.49 -7.08 5.97
N THR A 48 -16.82 -8.35 6.14
CA THR A 48 -16.41 -9.42 5.22
C THR A 48 -17.44 -9.68 4.12
N SER A 49 -18.64 -9.10 4.19
CA SER A 49 -19.76 -9.45 3.30
C SER A 49 -19.53 -9.07 1.83
N LYS A 50 -18.66 -8.08 1.60
CA LYS A 50 -18.25 -7.56 0.29
C LYS A 50 -16.83 -7.98 -0.12
N SER A 51 -16.17 -8.83 0.68
CA SER A 51 -14.81 -9.27 0.42
C SER A 51 -14.73 -10.23 -0.77
N TYR A 52 -13.52 -10.41 -1.28
CA TYR A 52 -13.19 -11.43 -2.28
C TYR A 52 -13.62 -12.82 -1.81
N GLU A 53 -13.29 -13.19 -0.57
CA GLU A 53 -13.53 -14.50 0.00
C GLU A 53 -15.03 -14.81 0.11
N ALA A 54 -15.83 -13.83 0.51
CA ALA A 54 -17.28 -13.97 0.55
C ALA A 54 -17.91 -14.12 -0.85
N GLY A 55 -17.29 -13.54 -1.87
CA GLY A 55 -17.65 -13.74 -3.27
C GLY A 55 -17.30 -15.15 -3.76
N GLU A 56 -16.07 -15.58 -3.52
CA GLU A 56 -15.58 -16.90 -3.95
C GLU A 56 -16.39 -18.04 -3.34
N LEU A 57 -16.70 -17.99 -2.04
CA LEU A 57 -17.47 -19.05 -1.36
C LEU A 57 -18.89 -19.22 -1.91
N LYS A 58 -19.44 -18.23 -2.63
CA LYS A 58 -20.77 -18.30 -3.27
C LYS A 58 -20.73 -18.90 -4.68
N LYS A 59 -19.55 -19.13 -5.26
CA LYS A 59 -19.44 -19.68 -6.62
C LYS A 59 -19.97 -21.10 -6.71
N ASN A 60 -20.58 -21.39 -7.86
CA ASN A 60 -21.13 -22.69 -8.18
C ASN A 60 -20.02 -23.77 -8.21
N VAL A 61 -20.24 -24.86 -7.48
CA VAL A 61 -19.32 -26.00 -7.41
C VAL A 61 -19.82 -27.06 -8.39
N LEU A 62 -19.02 -27.35 -9.42
CA LEU A 62 -19.34 -28.33 -10.45
C LEU A 62 -19.09 -29.76 -9.97
N TYR A 63 -18.02 -29.95 -9.21
CA TYR A 63 -17.62 -31.22 -8.64
C TYR A 63 -16.86 -31.01 -7.34
N PHE A 64 -17.00 -31.94 -6.40
CA PHE A 64 -16.24 -31.93 -5.16
C PHE A 64 -15.85 -33.34 -4.71
N GLN A 65 -14.77 -33.42 -3.93
CA GLN A 65 -14.30 -34.64 -3.25
C GLN A 65 -13.87 -34.29 -1.82
N LYS A 66 -14.57 -34.85 -0.83
CA LYS A 66 -14.19 -34.72 0.58
C LYS A 66 -13.05 -35.68 0.92
N LEU A 67 -11.99 -35.18 1.56
CA LEU A 67 -10.92 -36.02 2.08
C LEU A 67 -11.35 -36.68 3.39
N ASN A 68 -11.10 -37.98 3.53
CA ASN A 68 -11.39 -38.72 4.75
C ASN A 68 -10.26 -38.50 5.77
N LEU A 69 -10.50 -37.61 6.74
CA LEU A 69 -9.53 -37.24 7.76
C LEU A 69 -9.07 -38.43 8.63
N ASP A 70 -9.89 -39.47 8.80
CA ASP A 70 -9.53 -40.68 9.58
C ASP A 70 -8.42 -41.50 8.92
N LYS A 71 -8.27 -41.37 7.60
CA LYS A 71 -7.24 -42.07 6.82
C LYS A 71 -5.97 -41.24 6.64
N ILE A 72 -5.99 -39.98 7.05
CA ILE A 72 -4.85 -39.08 6.90
C ILE A 72 -3.86 -39.30 8.04
N ASN A 73 -2.61 -39.59 7.68
CA ASN A 73 -1.50 -39.67 8.62
C ASN A 73 -0.91 -38.27 8.86
N TRP A 74 -1.43 -37.58 9.86
CA TRP A 74 -0.94 -36.25 10.27
C TRP A 74 0.44 -36.31 10.90
N LYS A 75 1.30 -35.37 10.50
CA LYS A 75 2.67 -35.20 10.96
C LYS A 75 2.86 -33.78 11.48
N ILE A 76 3.85 -33.62 12.34
CA ILE A 76 4.25 -32.32 12.87
C ILE A 76 5.76 -32.18 12.87
N SER A 77 6.25 -30.99 12.54
CA SER A 77 7.65 -30.58 12.73
C SER A 77 7.71 -29.19 13.36
N GLY A 78 8.87 -28.85 13.93
CA GLY A 78 9.03 -27.64 14.74
C GLY A 78 8.56 -27.84 16.18
N SER A 79 8.14 -26.76 16.84
CA SER A 79 7.93 -26.72 18.30
C SER A 79 6.51 -27.12 18.76
N GLY A 80 5.69 -27.69 17.88
CA GLY A 80 4.29 -28.04 18.17
C GLY A 80 4.07 -29.51 18.55
N LYS A 81 2.87 -29.81 19.05
CA LYS A 81 2.40 -31.17 19.36
C LYS A 81 1.06 -31.44 18.69
N ILE A 82 0.87 -32.65 18.17
CA ILE A 82 -0.42 -33.09 17.63
C ILE A 82 -1.38 -33.31 18.81
N ILE A 83 -2.61 -32.81 18.66
CA ILE A 83 -3.73 -33.10 19.56
C ILE A 83 -4.86 -33.69 18.72
N ASN A 84 -5.33 -34.88 19.12
CA ASN A 84 -6.47 -35.53 18.49
C ASN A 84 -7.68 -35.35 19.42
N THR A 85 -8.79 -34.87 18.86
CA THR A 85 -10.06 -34.76 19.60
C THR A 85 -11.19 -35.33 18.76
N GLU A 86 -12.00 -36.19 19.35
CA GLU A 86 -13.22 -36.72 18.73
C GLU A 86 -14.39 -35.74 18.96
N THR A 87 -15.20 -35.45 17.94
CA THR A 87 -16.45 -34.72 18.15
C THR A 87 -17.50 -35.62 18.81
N THR A 88 -18.50 -35.00 19.42
CA THR A 88 -19.74 -35.68 19.85
C THR A 88 -20.50 -36.38 18.72
N THR A 89 -20.18 -36.09 17.44
CA THR A 89 -20.74 -36.74 16.25
C THR A 89 -19.90 -37.93 15.74
N GLY A 90 -18.75 -38.20 16.35
CA GLY A 90 -17.84 -39.29 15.95
C GLY A 90 -16.86 -38.93 14.82
N ASP A 91 -16.86 -37.70 14.32
CA ASP A 91 -15.87 -37.22 13.36
C ASP A 91 -14.56 -36.88 14.09
N LYS A 92 -13.42 -37.42 13.64
CA LYS A 92 -12.12 -36.99 14.18
C LYS A 92 -11.76 -35.60 13.67
N ILE A 93 -11.35 -34.76 14.61
CA ILE A 93 -10.72 -33.47 14.32
C ILE A 93 -9.21 -33.66 14.46
N ALA A 94 -8.47 -33.17 13.45
CA ALA A 94 -7.03 -33.12 13.49
C ALA A 94 -6.60 -31.76 14.06
N GLY A 95 -5.78 -31.74 15.10
CA GLY A 95 -5.34 -30.50 15.70
C GLY A 95 -3.87 -30.50 16.08
N PHE A 96 -3.35 -29.31 16.30
CA PHE A 96 -2.04 -29.11 16.89
C PHE A 96 -2.06 -27.98 17.90
N THR A 97 -1.12 -28.03 18.84
CA THR A 97 -0.93 -27.01 19.87
C THR A 97 0.55 -26.64 19.99
N TYR A 98 0.84 -25.42 20.41
CA TYR A 98 2.19 -24.95 20.71
C TYR A 98 2.19 -23.96 21.87
N SER A 99 3.35 -23.85 22.53
CA SER A 99 3.59 -22.88 23.58
C SER A 99 3.96 -21.52 22.98
N THR A 100 3.32 -20.45 23.45
CA THR A 100 3.65 -19.07 23.06
C THR A 100 4.88 -18.54 23.80
N TYR A 101 5.23 -19.16 24.93
CA TYR A 101 6.47 -18.92 25.67
C TYR A 101 7.46 -20.06 25.44
N THR A 102 8.64 -19.77 24.90
CA THR A 102 9.64 -20.79 24.57
C THR A 102 10.81 -20.86 25.55
N GLY A 103 10.86 -19.95 26.54
CA GLY A 103 11.91 -19.91 27.57
C GLY A 103 13.28 -19.45 27.11
N HIS A 104 13.40 -18.91 25.90
CA HIS A 104 14.65 -18.39 25.34
C HIS A 104 14.38 -17.19 24.43
N LYS A 105 15.37 -16.32 24.26
CA LYS A 105 15.30 -15.19 23.31
C LYS A 105 15.23 -15.70 21.86
N ALA A 106 14.36 -15.11 21.05
CA ALA A 106 14.34 -15.35 19.61
C ALA A 106 15.68 -14.95 18.97
N LYS A 107 16.20 -15.77 18.05
CA LYS A 107 17.52 -15.52 17.43
C LYS A 107 17.45 -15.65 15.91
N GLY A 108 17.80 -14.56 15.23
CA GLY A 108 17.82 -14.42 13.78
C GLY A 108 19.15 -14.87 13.17
N SER A 109 19.42 -14.44 11.95
CA SER A 109 20.70 -14.68 11.29
C SER A 109 21.81 -13.85 11.95
N GLU A 110 23.08 -14.18 11.67
CA GLU A 110 24.20 -13.39 12.20
C GLU A 110 24.20 -11.93 11.71
N SER A 111 23.65 -11.68 10.51
CA SER A 111 23.54 -10.33 9.93
C SER A 111 22.37 -9.51 10.48
N ASP A 112 21.36 -10.16 11.05
CA ASP A 112 20.18 -9.51 11.64
C ASP A 112 19.63 -10.36 12.81
N PRO A 113 20.30 -10.37 13.97
CA PRO A 113 20.05 -11.34 15.04
C PRO A 113 18.73 -11.11 15.79
N ASP A 114 18.18 -9.89 15.74
CA ASP A 114 16.92 -9.55 16.40
C ASP A 114 15.70 -9.67 15.46
N TYR A 115 15.90 -9.77 14.14
CA TYR A 115 14.85 -10.11 13.18
C TYR A 115 14.55 -11.62 13.21
N ALA A 116 13.78 -12.04 14.21
CA ALA A 116 13.60 -13.45 14.52
C ALA A 116 12.21 -13.77 15.07
N THR A 117 11.81 -15.04 14.94
CA THR A 117 10.66 -15.61 15.65
C THR A 117 11.17 -16.61 16.70
N TYR A 118 10.33 -17.00 17.65
CA TYR A 118 10.67 -18.02 18.66
C TYR A 118 10.63 -19.45 18.10
N GLY A 119 10.44 -19.60 16.79
CA GLY A 119 10.32 -20.86 16.09
C GLY A 119 9.06 -20.94 15.24
N HIS A 120 8.80 -22.12 14.71
CA HIS A 120 7.66 -22.40 13.85
C HIS A 120 7.05 -23.76 14.19
N VAL A 121 5.82 -23.94 13.74
CA VAL A 121 5.11 -25.22 13.76
C VAL A 121 4.65 -25.51 12.35
N ASN A 122 4.93 -26.71 11.85
CA ASN A 122 4.40 -27.19 10.57
C ASN A 122 3.59 -28.46 10.83
N PHE A 123 2.27 -28.38 10.71
CA PHE A 123 1.34 -29.50 10.83
C PHE A 123 0.83 -29.91 9.45
N TYR A 124 1.09 -31.14 9.01
CA TYR A 124 0.89 -31.49 7.60
C TYR A 124 0.58 -32.96 7.39
N PHE A 125 0.17 -33.30 6.17
CA PHE A 125 0.09 -34.68 5.70
C PHE A 125 0.65 -34.79 4.28
N ASP A 126 1.33 -35.90 4.02
CA ASP A 126 1.87 -36.19 2.70
C ASP A 126 0.81 -36.92 1.85
N LEU A 127 0.93 -36.76 0.54
CA LEU A 127 0.11 -37.35 -0.51
C LEU A 127 1.04 -38.13 -1.45
N ASP A 128 0.55 -39.22 -2.01
CA ASP A 128 1.32 -40.11 -2.89
C ASP A 128 1.45 -39.56 -4.32
N SER A 129 1.83 -38.28 -4.46
CA SER A 129 1.95 -37.56 -5.74
C SER A 129 0.66 -37.61 -6.57
N GLU A 130 -0.48 -37.36 -5.93
CA GLU A 130 -1.79 -37.38 -6.58
C GLU A 130 -1.92 -36.29 -7.66
N ASN A 131 -2.66 -36.57 -8.73
CA ASN A 131 -3.01 -35.57 -9.74
C ASN A 131 -4.34 -34.90 -9.38
N TRP A 132 -4.29 -33.60 -9.12
CA TRP A 132 -5.43 -32.76 -8.73
C TRP A 132 -5.80 -31.73 -9.82
N GLU A 133 -5.41 -31.92 -11.08
CA GLU A 133 -5.66 -30.98 -12.17
C GLU A 133 -7.14 -30.68 -12.41
N LYS A 134 -8.01 -31.64 -12.07
CA LYS A 134 -9.47 -31.50 -12.09
C LYS A 134 -10.00 -30.42 -11.13
N TYR A 135 -9.30 -30.16 -10.03
CA TYR A 135 -9.73 -29.22 -8.99
C TYR A 135 -9.06 -27.87 -9.18
N ASN A 136 -9.73 -26.80 -8.75
CA ASN A 136 -9.19 -25.43 -8.76
C ASN A 136 -9.35 -24.73 -7.40
N ARG A 137 -9.90 -25.41 -6.38
CA ARG A 137 -10.04 -24.89 -5.02
C ARG A 137 -9.95 -26.01 -3.98
N ILE A 138 -9.38 -25.71 -2.82
CA ILE A 138 -9.49 -26.53 -1.61
C ILE A 138 -10.29 -25.73 -0.58
N VAL A 139 -11.36 -26.29 -0.02
CA VAL A 139 -12.13 -25.69 1.09
C VAL A 139 -11.86 -26.49 2.37
N PHE A 140 -11.74 -25.80 3.50
CA PHE A 140 -11.51 -26.43 4.79
C PHE A 140 -12.01 -25.55 5.93
N ASN A 141 -12.23 -26.14 7.10
CA ASN A 141 -12.60 -25.42 8.31
C ASN A 141 -11.44 -25.38 9.30
N ILE A 142 -11.24 -24.21 9.93
CA ILE A 142 -10.26 -24.02 10.99
C ILE A 142 -10.96 -23.43 12.21
N TYR A 143 -10.82 -24.11 13.34
CA TYR A 143 -11.20 -23.58 14.66
C TYR A 143 -9.92 -23.28 15.44
N PRO A 144 -9.51 -22.01 15.59
CA PRO A 144 -8.47 -21.63 16.52
C PRO A 144 -9.00 -21.51 17.95
N ALA A 145 -8.20 -21.98 18.91
CA ALA A 145 -8.40 -21.83 20.34
C ALA A 145 -7.08 -21.32 20.96
N CYS A 146 -6.91 -20.00 20.92
CA CYS A 146 -5.70 -19.34 21.37
C CYS A 146 -6.05 -18.41 22.54
N GLU A 147 -5.69 -18.79 23.76
CA GLU A 147 -6.08 -18.03 24.96
C GLU A 147 -5.63 -16.57 24.86
N GLY A 148 -6.58 -15.65 24.98
CA GLY A 148 -6.37 -14.20 24.98
C GLY A 148 -5.62 -13.62 23.77
N ALA A 149 -5.38 -14.43 22.73
CA ALA A 149 -4.75 -14.00 21.49
C ALA A 149 -5.75 -13.19 20.66
N ARG A 150 -5.36 -11.98 20.29
CA ARG A 150 -6.16 -11.05 19.48
C ARG A 150 -5.87 -11.20 18.00
N VAL A 151 -4.62 -11.53 17.66
CA VAL A 151 -4.18 -11.80 16.29
C VAL A 151 -3.97 -13.29 16.14
N VAL A 152 -4.79 -13.92 15.31
CA VAL A 152 -4.73 -15.34 15.01
C VAL A 152 -4.72 -15.54 13.51
N ASN A 153 -3.63 -16.11 13.01
CA ASN A 153 -3.45 -16.48 11.62
C ASN A 153 -2.70 -17.81 11.52
N LEU A 154 -2.75 -18.41 10.34
CA LEU A 154 -1.88 -19.51 9.95
C LEU A 154 -1.63 -19.48 8.45
N ASN A 155 -0.57 -20.13 8.03
CA ASN A 155 -0.23 -20.36 6.63
C ASN A 155 -0.76 -21.72 6.18
N VAL A 156 -1.41 -21.76 5.02
CA VAL A 156 -1.71 -23.01 4.31
C VAL A 156 -0.65 -23.23 3.25
N ASN A 157 0.11 -24.30 3.41
CA ASN A 157 1.21 -24.70 2.54
C ASN A 157 0.69 -25.73 1.54
N PHE A 158 0.89 -25.45 0.26
CA PHE A 158 0.61 -26.37 -0.84
C PHE A 158 1.94 -26.75 -1.51
N GLU A 159 2.25 -28.04 -1.56
CA GLU A 159 3.46 -28.54 -2.20
C GLU A 159 3.14 -29.50 -3.34
N ASN A 160 3.54 -29.14 -4.56
CA ASN A 160 3.60 -30.06 -5.71
C ASN A 160 5.04 -30.56 -5.88
N ALA A 161 5.20 -31.73 -6.52
CA ALA A 161 6.50 -32.20 -6.95
C ALA A 161 7.19 -31.14 -7.84
N ASN A 162 8.52 -31.09 -7.78
CA ASN A 162 9.30 -30.26 -8.70
C ASN A 162 9.30 -30.89 -10.10
N THR A 163 8.21 -30.71 -10.82
CA THR A 163 8.02 -31.03 -12.23
C THR A 163 8.23 -29.79 -13.08
N THR A 164 8.51 -29.99 -14.37
CA THR A 164 8.56 -28.89 -15.34
C THR A 164 7.25 -28.10 -15.30
N LEU A 165 7.36 -26.78 -15.16
CA LEU A 165 6.21 -25.90 -15.10
C LEU A 165 5.41 -25.99 -16.42
N LYS A 166 4.13 -26.34 -16.32
CA LYS A 166 3.24 -26.39 -17.49
C LYS A 166 2.87 -24.98 -17.93
N GLU A 167 2.67 -24.79 -19.23
CA GLU A 167 2.23 -23.50 -19.79
C GLU A 167 0.92 -23.03 -19.14
N GLY A 168 0.86 -21.74 -18.77
CA GLY A 168 -0.30 -21.13 -18.10
C GLY A 168 -0.37 -21.33 -16.58
N LEU A 169 0.55 -22.08 -15.96
CA LEU A 169 0.68 -22.18 -14.51
C LEU A 169 1.88 -21.37 -14.02
N ASN A 170 1.75 -20.74 -12.86
CA ASN A 170 2.71 -19.73 -12.41
C ASN A 170 3.69 -20.23 -11.35
N ARG A 171 3.37 -21.33 -10.65
CA ARG A 171 4.24 -21.93 -9.64
C ARG A 171 3.84 -23.36 -9.27
N GLN A 172 4.78 -24.13 -8.73
CA GLN A 172 4.51 -25.48 -8.22
C GLN A 172 3.95 -25.48 -6.80
N SER A 173 4.50 -24.64 -5.92
CA SER A 173 4.24 -24.67 -4.48
C SER A 173 4.13 -23.25 -3.92
N GLY A 174 3.59 -23.13 -2.71
CA GLY A 174 3.43 -21.82 -2.08
C GLY A 174 2.77 -21.90 -0.70
N SER A 175 2.78 -20.76 -0.02
CA SER A 175 2.19 -20.55 1.30
C SER A 175 1.20 -19.41 1.21
N HIS A 176 0.00 -19.60 1.76
CA HIS A 176 -1.07 -18.60 1.80
C HIS A 176 -1.45 -18.32 3.26
N LEU A 177 -1.20 -17.10 3.71
CA LEU A 177 -1.62 -16.64 5.04
C LEU A 177 -3.14 -16.44 5.07
N ILE A 178 -3.78 -16.97 6.11
CA ILE A 178 -5.20 -16.79 6.39
C ILE A 178 -5.35 -16.14 7.76
N ASN A 179 -6.08 -15.02 7.80
CA ASN A 179 -6.50 -14.40 9.05
C ASN A 179 -7.77 -15.09 9.57
N LEU A 180 -7.79 -15.39 10.86
CA LEU A 180 -8.85 -16.19 11.49
C LEU A 180 -9.50 -15.42 12.63
N THR A 181 -10.79 -15.65 12.83
CA THR A 181 -11.48 -15.24 14.06
C THR A 181 -11.25 -16.31 15.12
N ASN A 182 -10.73 -15.87 16.28
CA ASN A 182 -10.45 -16.74 17.42
C ASN A 182 -11.74 -17.34 18.01
N TYR A 183 -11.70 -18.57 18.51
CA TYR A 183 -12.86 -19.26 19.13
C TYR A 183 -14.11 -19.42 18.25
N SER A 184 -13.96 -19.37 16.93
CA SER A 184 -15.05 -19.60 15.97
C SER A 184 -14.63 -20.58 14.88
N ASP A 185 -15.58 -21.31 14.30
CA ASP A 185 -15.31 -22.08 13.08
C ASP A 185 -15.18 -21.13 11.89
N ASN A 186 -13.99 -21.11 11.28
CA ASN A 186 -13.70 -20.33 10.09
C ASN A 186 -13.83 -21.24 8.88
N THR A 187 -14.60 -20.84 7.86
CA THR A 187 -14.61 -21.52 6.55
C THR A 187 -13.61 -20.82 5.65
N CYS A 188 -12.57 -21.54 5.27
CA CYS A 188 -11.43 -21.03 4.52
C CYS A 188 -11.29 -21.77 3.20
N PHE A 189 -10.57 -21.18 2.25
CA PHE A 189 -10.21 -21.87 1.02
C PHE A 189 -8.81 -21.50 0.55
N LEU A 190 -8.23 -22.36 -0.27
CA LEU A 190 -7.06 -22.09 -1.08
C LEU A 190 -7.47 -22.17 -2.55
N ASP A 191 -7.33 -21.07 -3.28
CA ASP A 191 -7.47 -21.05 -4.73
C ASP A 191 -6.23 -21.71 -5.36
N LEU A 192 -6.45 -22.71 -6.23
CA LEU A 192 -5.40 -23.48 -6.88
C LEU A 192 -5.06 -22.99 -8.30
N SER A 193 -5.67 -21.90 -8.77
CA SER A 193 -5.58 -21.42 -10.16
C SER A 193 -4.16 -21.06 -10.58
N GLU A 194 -3.32 -20.66 -9.63
CA GLU A 194 -1.91 -20.34 -9.91
C GLU A 194 -0.95 -21.52 -9.73
N TYR A 195 -1.41 -22.61 -9.11
CA TYR A 195 -0.57 -23.75 -8.73
C TYR A 195 -0.61 -24.88 -9.75
N GLN A 196 0.56 -25.41 -10.07
CA GLN A 196 0.69 -26.72 -10.68
C GLN A 196 0.33 -27.81 -9.68
N ARG A 197 -0.45 -28.79 -10.15
CA ARG A 197 -1.15 -29.76 -9.31
C ARG A 197 -1.24 -31.14 -9.97
N ASP A 198 -0.23 -31.46 -10.78
CA ASP A 198 -0.12 -32.73 -11.48
C ASP A 198 0.45 -33.86 -10.60
N LYS A 199 1.19 -33.48 -9.54
CA LYS A 199 1.84 -34.39 -8.58
C LYS A 199 1.88 -33.75 -7.19
N VAL A 200 0.71 -33.58 -6.59
CA VAL A 200 0.57 -32.96 -5.27
C VAL A 200 1.18 -33.87 -4.21
N LYS A 201 2.11 -33.33 -3.44
CA LYS A 201 2.90 -34.07 -2.45
C LYS A 201 2.47 -33.83 -1.02
N ARG A 202 2.00 -32.63 -0.68
CA ARG A 202 1.70 -32.28 0.70
C ARG A 202 0.74 -31.11 0.79
N ILE A 203 -0.10 -31.17 1.81
CA ILE A 203 -0.83 -30.03 2.35
C ILE A 203 -0.40 -29.83 3.80
N GLY A 204 -0.11 -28.59 4.17
CA GLY A 204 0.34 -28.22 5.51
C GLY A 204 -0.33 -26.97 6.05
N PHE A 205 -0.34 -26.84 7.36
CA PHE A 205 -0.82 -25.72 8.15
C PHE A 205 0.34 -25.30 9.05
N SER A 206 0.88 -24.10 8.86
CA SER A 206 2.05 -23.62 9.61
C SER A 206 1.82 -22.30 10.31
N VAL A 207 2.51 -22.12 11.44
CA VAL A 207 2.44 -20.90 12.26
C VAL A 207 3.83 -20.54 12.74
N SER A 208 4.16 -19.24 12.69
CA SER A 208 5.35 -18.68 13.33
C SER A 208 5.04 -18.27 14.76
N ILE A 209 5.91 -18.61 15.71
CA ILE A 209 5.74 -18.30 17.14
C ILE A 209 6.31 -16.91 17.42
N LYS A 210 5.43 -15.95 17.72
CA LYS A 210 5.76 -14.51 17.80
C LYS A 210 5.87 -13.98 19.24
N GLY A 211 5.88 -14.87 20.22
CA GLY A 211 5.87 -14.50 21.63
C GLY A 211 4.47 -14.09 22.10
N LYS A 212 4.43 -13.28 23.15
CA LYS A 212 3.20 -12.91 23.84
C LYS A 212 2.99 -11.40 23.79
N ASP A 213 1.80 -10.97 23.40
CA ASP A 213 1.26 -9.68 23.82
C ASP A 213 0.70 -9.83 25.25
N ARG A 214 0.35 -8.71 25.88
CA ARG A 214 -0.18 -8.63 27.26
C ARG A 214 -1.28 -9.64 27.57
N THR A 215 -2.18 -9.94 26.63
CA THR A 215 -3.31 -10.86 26.85
C THR A 215 -3.07 -12.27 26.35
N THR A 216 -2.02 -12.52 25.57
CA THR A 216 -1.76 -13.84 25.00
C THR A 216 -1.48 -14.84 26.13
N GLY A 217 -2.23 -15.94 26.18
CA GLY A 217 -2.02 -17.04 27.11
C GLY A 217 -0.83 -17.91 26.71
N ASP A 218 -0.59 -18.99 27.45
CA ASP A 218 0.63 -19.80 27.29
C ASP A 218 0.59 -20.78 26.13
N ASN A 219 -0.61 -21.09 25.60
CA ASN A 219 -0.78 -22.06 24.52
C ASN A 219 -1.77 -21.58 23.47
N CYS A 220 -1.49 -21.96 22.23
CA CYS A 220 -2.36 -21.76 21.07
C CYS A 220 -2.64 -23.11 20.42
N SER A 221 -3.91 -23.38 20.12
CA SER A 221 -4.33 -24.62 19.46
C SER A 221 -5.15 -24.34 18.21
N TYR A 222 -4.97 -25.17 17.18
CA TYR A 222 -5.72 -25.08 15.93
C TYR A 222 -6.29 -26.45 15.59
N PHE A 223 -7.53 -26.44 15.11
CA PHE A 223 -8.29 -27.63 14.79
C PHE A 223 -8.79 -27.57 13.35
N ILE A 224 -8.41 -28.55 12.53
CA ILE A 224 -8.70 -28.62 11.09
C ILE A 224 -9.80 -29.65 10.85
N LYS A 225 -10.82 -29.26 10.07
CA LYS A 225 -11.98 -30.09 9.72
C LYS A 225 -12.33 -29.93 8.24
N ASN A 226 -13.09 -30.91 7.71
CA ASN A 226 -13.77 -30.84 6.41
C ASN A 226 -12.92 -30.36 5.23
N ILE A 227 -11.76 -31.01 4.98
CA ILE A 227 -10.96 -30.69 3.79
C ILE A 227 -11.67 -31.26 2.55
N GLU A 228 -11.99 -30.39 1.59
CA GLU A 228 -12.71 -30.71 0.38
C GLU A 228 -12.01 -30.12 -0.86
N LEU A 229 -11.74 -30.96 -1.85
CA LEU A 229 -11.26 -30.54 -3.15
C LEU A 229 -12.47 -30.17 -4.02
N GLN A 230 -12.43 -29.01 -4.66
CA GLN A 230 -13.54 -28.50 -5.46
C GLN A 230 -13.10 -28.06 -6.85
N GLN A 231 -14.00 -28.22 -7.81
CA GLN A 231 -13.95 -27.57 -9.12
C GLN A 231 -15.07 -26.54 -9.19
N ILE A 232 -14.72 -25.26 -9.10
CA ILE A 232 -15.66 -24.16 -9.27
C ILE A 232 -15.80 -23.74 -10.71
N GLU A 233 -17.00 -23.25 -11.01
CA GLU A 233 -17.30 -22.54 -12.25
C GLU A 233 -16.64 -21.15 -12.23
N ASN A 234 -15.92 -20.79 -13.29
CA ASN A 234 -15.26 -19.49 -13.47
C ASN A 234 -14.27 -19.12 -12.33
N PRO A 235 -13.11 -19.78 -12.25
CA PRO A 235 -12.02 -19.34 -11.36
C PRO A 235 -11.56 -17.92 -11.72
N GLU A 236 -10.91 -17.25 -10.77
CA GLU A 236 -10.50 -15.85 -10.95
C GLU A 236 -9.30 -15.73 -11.88
N THR A 237 -9.24 -14.60 -12.60
CA THR A 237 -8.07 -14.24 -13.39
C THR A 237 -6.97 -13.78 -12.45
N ILE A 238 -5.82 -14.45 -12.49
CA ILE A 238 -4.68 -14.15 -11.59
C ILE A 238 -3.61 -13.27 -12.23
N SER A 239 -3.63 -13.13 -13.56
CA SER A 239 -2.68 -12.32 -14.33
C SER A 239 -3.26 -11.83 -15.65
N GLY A 240 -2.67 -10.77 -16.20
CA GLY A 240 -3.00 -10.24 -17.51
C GLY A 240 -3.95 -9.05 -17.47
N TRP A 241 -4.02 -8.32 -18.58
CA TRP A 241 -4.78 -7.08 -18.69
C TRP A 241 -6.28 -7.29 -18.97
N VAL A 242 -6.67 -8.44 -19.50
CA VAL A 242 -8.06 -8.74 -19.87
C VAL A 242 -8.85 -9.12 -18.61
N PRO A 243 -10.00 -8.48 -18.32
CA PRO A 243 -10.83 -8.87 -17.19
C PRO A 243 -11.27 -10.33 -17.25
N GLY A 244 -11.57 -10.93 -16.10
CA GLY A 244 -12.22 -12.23 -16.04
C GLY A 244 -13.54 -12.28 -16.80
N LYS A 245 -13.92 -13.46 -17.28
CA LYS A 245 -15.17 -13.65 -18.03
C LYS A 245 -16.37 -13.17 -17.20
N ASN A 246 -17.31 -12.51 -17.87
CA ASN A 246 -18.55 -11.97 -17.30
C ASN A 246 -18.34 -10.91 -16.22
N LYS A 247 -17.25 -10.14 -16.27
CA LYS A 247 -16.95 -9.08 -15.31
C LYS A 247 -17.16 -7.69 -15.91
N ILE A 248 -17.53 -6.75 -15.03
CA ILE A 248 -17.54 -5.31 -15.26
C ILE A 248 -16.53 -4.71 -14.27
N ILE A 249 -15.46 -4.10 -14.78
CA ILE A 249 -14.37 -3.50 -14.03
C ILE A 249 -14.57 -1.99 -13.95
N TYR A 250 -14.63 -1.45 -12.73
CA TYR A 250 -14.97 -0.06 -12.46
C TYR A 250 -14.30 0.38 -11.15
N SER A 251 -14.22 1.69 -10.89
CA SER A 251 -13.84 2.18 -9.56
C SER A 251 -14.97 1.88 -8.57
N THR A 252 -14.69 1.01 -7.60
CA THR A 252 -15.68 0.51 -6.64
C THR A 252 -16.07 1.53 -5.58
N SER A 253 -15.21 2.51 -5.27
CA SER A 253 -15.54 3.67 -4.44
C SER A 253 -16.38 4.72 -5.19
N GLY A 254 -16.26 4.80 -6.52
CA GLY A 254 -17.06 5.68 -7.36
C GLY A 254 -16.27 6.60 -8.28
N TYR A 255 -16.94 7.62 -8.81
CA TYR A 255 -16.36 8.58 -9.75
C TYR A 255 -16.70 10.03 -9.38
N LEU A 256 -15.75 10.94 -9.62
CA LEU A 256 -15.97 12.36 -9.39
C LEU A 256 -16.93 12.96 -10.42
N SER A 257 -17.85 13.82 -9.97
CA SER A 257 -18.69 14.62 -10.87
C SER A 257 -17.82 15.57 -11.70
N GLY A 258 -18.10 15.69 -13.00
CA GLY A 258 -17.33 16.51 -13.95
C GLY A 258 -16.14 15.79 -14.59
N ASP A 259 -15.73 14.62 -14.07
CA ASP A 259 -14.56 13.90 -14.55
C ASP A 259 -14.85 12.82 -15.59
N LYS A 260 -13.79 12.29 -16.20
CA LYS A 260 -13.86 11.09 -17.03
C LYS A 260 -14.29 9.88 -16.20
N LYS A 261 -15.27 9.12 -16.69
CA LYS A 261 -15.84 7.94 -16.01
C LYS A 261 -15.89 6.79 -17.00
N THR A 262 -15.04 5.81 -16.79
CA THR A 262 -14.98 4.63 -17.65
C THR A 262 -14.89 3.34 -16.87
N ALA A 263 -15.52 2.31 -17.43
CA ALA A 263 -15.42 0.93 -16.98
C ALA A 263 -14.95 0.05 -18.15
N ILE A 264 -14.49 -1.17 -17.84
CA ILE A 264 -14.06 -2.17 -18.83
C ILE A 264 -14.89 -3.44 -18.62
N ILE A 265 -15.36 -4.08 -19.70
CA ILE A 265 -16.08 -5.36 -19.60
C ILE A 265 -15.34 -6.50 -20.31
N ASN A 266 -15.66 -7.72 -19.88
CA ASN A 266 -15.46 -8.94 -20.66
C ASN A 266 -16.77 -9.75 -20.65
N ILE A 267 -17.74 -9.32 -21.46
CA ILE A 267 -19.08 -9.93 -21.55
C ILE A 267 -19.40 -10.11 -23.03
N GLU A 268 -19.62 -11.36 -23.48
CA GLU A 268 -19.90 -11.66 -24.89
C GLU A 268 -21.28 -11.14 -25.35
N LYS A 269 -22.32 -11.32 -24.52
CA LYS A 269 -23.71 -10.97 -24.86
C LYS A 269 -24.09 -9.59 -24.32
N HIS A 270 -23.55 -8.53 -24.92
CA HIS A 270 -23.73 -7.15 -24.45
C HIS A 270 -24.61 -6.26 -25.36
N ASN A 271 -24.98 -6.73 -26.57
CA ASN A 271 -25.82 -5.98 -27.53
C ASN A 271 -25.33 -4.54 -27.85
N ASN A 272 -24.03 -4.29 -27.68
CA ASN A 272 -23.37 -3.00 -27.90
C ASN A 272 -23.89 -1.81 -27.04
N THR A 273 -24.62 -2.07 -25.95
CA THR A 273 -25.16 -1.03 -25.07
C THR A 273 -24.92 -1.34 -23.59
N PHE A 274 -24.96 -0.30 -22.76
CA PHE A 274 -24.94 -0.42 -21.31
C PHE A 274 -25.88 0.60 -20.67
N GLU A 275 -26.30 0.31 -19.44
CA GLU A 275 -27.16 1.16 -18.64
C GLU A 275 -26.46 1.60 -17.36
N LEU A 276 -26.66 2.85 -16.94
CA LEU A 276 -26.41 3.30 -15.58
C LEU A 276 -27.75 3.35 -14.86
N ILE A 277 -27.90 2.56 -13.80
CA ILE A 277 -29.13 2.40 -13.03
C ILE A 277 -29.04 3.24 -11.76
N ASP A 278 -30.00 4.13 -11.53
CA ASP A 278 -30.16 4.84 -10.25
C ASP A 278 -30.70 3.87 -9.20
N THR A 279 -29.93 3.65 -8.14
CA THR A 279 -30.24 2.65 -7.12
C THR A 279 -31.39 3.07 -6.19
N GLN A 280 -31.77 4.35 -6.16
CA GLN A 280 -32.87 4.81 -5.30
C GLN A 280 -34.24 4.46 -5.87
N ASN A 281 -34.39 4.52 -7.18
CA ASN A 281 -35.67 4.31 -7.87
C ASN A 281 -35.63 3.13 -8.87
N ASN A 282 -34.47 2.49 -9.02
CA ASN A 282 -34.20 1.38 -9.93
C ASN A 282 -34.53 1.69 -11.41
N LYS A 283 -34.37 2.96 -11.82
CA LYS A 283 -34.57 3.41 -13.21
C LYS A 283 -33.24 3.67 -13.90
N THR A 284 -33.23 3.48 -15.21
CA THR A 284 -32.08 3.84 -16.05
C THR A 284 -31.90 5.36 -16.07
N ALA A 285 -30.79 5.82 -15.50
CA ALA A 285 -30.38 7.23 -15.47
C ALA A 285 -29.58 7.64 -16.71
N PHE A 286 -28.86 6.70 -17.31
CA PHE A 286 -28.08 6.92 -18.52
C PHE A 286 -28.01 5.64 -19.37
N ASN A 287 -28.07 5.82 -20.70
CA ASN A 287 -27.85 4.76 -21.68
C ASN A 287 -26.65 5.11 -22.54
N GLY A 288 -25.68 4.21 -22.64
CA GLY A 288 -24.47 4.42 -23.41
C GLY A 288 -24.21 3.31 -24.42
N LYS A 289 -23.36 3.60 -25.41
CA LYS A 289 -22.83 2.60 -26.34
C LYS A 289 -21.49 2.10 -25.85
N ILE A 290 -21.26 0.80 -26.00
CA ILE A 290 -19.97 0.19 -25.71
C ILE A 290 -18.99 0.53 -26.84
N LYS A 291 -17.77 0.95 -26.48
CA LYS A 291 -16.73 1.32 -27.43
C LYS A 291 -15.63 0.26 -27.42
N LYS A 292 -15.31 -0.31 -28.59
CA LYS A 292 -14.12 -1.13 -28.76
C LYS A 292 -12.88 -0.25 -28.81
N GLN A 293 -11.89 -0.58 -27.99
CA GLN A 293 -10.61 0.12 -27.94
C GLN A 293 -9.46 -0.89 -28.09
N LYS A 294 -8.68 -0.73 -29.16
CA LYS A 294 -7.43 -1.45 -29.37
C LYS A 294 -6.28 -0.67 -28.75
N THR A 295 -5.47 -1.34 -27.94
CA THR A 295 -4.37 -0.73 -27.16
C THR A 295 -3.13 -1.62 -27.23
N SER A 296 -2.03 -1.20 -26.63
CA SER A 296 -0.81 -2.02 -26.52
C SER A 296 -0.93 -3.18 -25.52
N THR A 297 -2.00 -3.24 -24.72
CA THR A 297 -2.24 -4.29 -23.71
C THR A 297 -3.36 -5.26 -24.11
N GLY A 298 -4.05 -5.01 -25.23
CA GLY A 298 -5.15 -5.84 -25.72
C GLY A 298 -6.26 -5.05 -26.41
N GLU A 299 -7.34 -5.77 -26.74
CA GLU A 299 -8.58 -5.20 -27.25
C GLU A 299 -9.64 -5.26 -26.14
N PHE A 300 -10.29 -4.12 -25.89
CA PHE A 300 -11.19 -3.95 -24.74
C PHE A 300 -12.52 -3.35 -25.17
N ASP A 301 -13.59 -3.78 -24.50
CA ASP A 301 -14.88 -3.14 -24.55
C ASP A 301 -15.00 -2.16 -23.37
N VAL A 302 -15.14 -0.87 -23.69
CA VAL A 302 -15.11 0.23 -22.73
C VAL A 302 -16.48 0.90 -22.64
N LEU A 303 -16.98 1.04 -21.42
CA LEU A 303 -18.14 1.87 -21.11
C LEU A 303 -17.64 3.26 -20.77
N ASP A 304 -18.19 4.28 -21.43
CA ASP A 304 -17.85 5.68 -21.20
C ASP A 304 -19.13 6.45 -20.90
N PHE A 305 -19.25 6.89 -19.65
CA PHE A 305 -20.40 7.63 -19.12
C PHE A 305 -19.94 8.95 -18.52
N SER A 306 -18.85 9.50 -19.05
CA SER A 306 -18.25 10.76 -18.59
C SER A 306 -19.22 11.93 -18.65
N ASP A 307 -20.12 11.94 -19.64
CA ASP A 307 -21.15 12.97 -19.83
C ASP A 307 -22.20 13.01 -18.70
N PHE A 308 -22.33 11.93 -17.92
CA PHE A 308 -23.24 11.86 -16.78
C PHE A 308 -22.60 12.46 -15.53
N ASN A 309 -23.27 13.46 -14.93
CA ASN A 309 -22.70 14.26 -13.84
C ASN A 309 -23.60 14.43 -12.62
N GLN A 310 -24.82 13.89 -12.65
CA GLN A 310 -25.72 13.94 -11.50
C GLN A 310 -25.14 13.13 -10.35
N SER A 311 -25.08 13.74 -9.17
CA SER A 311 -24.60 13.05 -7.98
C SER A 311 -25.64 12.06 -7.46
N GLY A 312 -25.20 10.87 -7.03
CA GLY A 312 -26.08 9.80 -6.58
C GLY A 312 -25.36 8.46 -6.44
N MET A 313 -26.12 7.41 -6.15
CA MET A 313 -25.66 6.03 -6.08
C MET A 313 -26.17 5.26 -7.29
N TYR A 314 -25.27 4.63 -8.03
CA TYR A 314 -25.56 4.01 -9.32
C TYR A 314 -24.97 2.61 -9.43
N SER A 315 -25.54 1.80 -10.32
CA SER A 315 -24.99 0.52 -10.76
C SER A 315 -24.82 0.52 -12.28
N LEU A 316 -23.77 -0.13 -12.78
CA LEU A 316 -23.60 -0.39 -14.22
C LEU A 316 -24.25 -1.72 -14.56
N LYS A 317 -24.99 -1.76 -15.67
CA LYS A 317 -25.64 -2.97 -16.17
C LYS A 317 -25.31 -3.21 -17.63
N VAL A 318 -24.92 -4.44 -17.95
CA VAL A 318 -24.62 -4.93 -19.30
C VAL A 318 -25.19 -6.34 -19.45
N GLY A 319 -26.20 -6.49 -20.31
CA GLY A 319 -26.95 -7.74 -20.42
C GLY A 319 -27.55 -8.14 -19.06
N ASP A 320 -27.20 -9.34 -18.59
CA ASP A 320 -27.66 -9.89 -17.30
C ASP A 320 -26.76 -9.52 -16.11
N TYR A 321 -25.64 -8.84 -16.36
CA TYR A 321 -24.64 -8.52 -15.34
C TYR A 321 -24.83 -7.10 -14.82
N THR A 322 -24.91 -6.95 -13.51
CA THR A 322 -25.05 -5.66 -12.83
C THR A 322 -23.99 -5.53 -11.75
N THR A 323 -23.33 -4.37 -11.66
CA THR A 323 -22.37 -4.11 -10.59
C THR A 323 -23.06 -3.83 -9.26
N PRO A 324 -22.38 -4.07 -8.14
CA PRO A 324 -22.73 -3.40 -6.89
C PRO A 324 -22.83 -1.87 -7.04
N PRO A 325 -23.58 -1.19 -6.14
CA PRO A 325 -23.71 0.26 -6.15
C PRO A 325 -22.40 0.99 -5.89
N PHE A 326 -22.14 2.06 -6.65
CA PHE A 326 -21.04 3.00 -6.43
C PHE A 326 -21.51 4.46 -6.52
N GLN A 327 -20.71 5.38 -5.98
CA GLN A 327 -21.07 6.78 -5.92
C GLN A 327 -20.64 7.53 -7.20
N ILE A 328 -21.45 8.48 -7.65
CA ILE A 328 -21.00 9.59 -8.49
C ILE A 328 -21.18 10.87 -7.66
N GLY A 329 -20.13 11.67 -7.48
CA GLY A 329 -20.23 12.87 -6.65
C GLY A 329 -18.89 13.51 -6.31
N LYS A 330 -18.87 14.50 -5.41
CA LYS A 330 -17.63 15.21 -5.02
C LYS A 330 -16.90 14.59 -3.82
N ARG A 331 -17.54 13.67 -3.10
CA ARG A 331 -17.11 13.16 -1.78
C ARG A 331 -16.73 11.68 -1.80
N ILE A 332 -16.34 11.15 -2.96
CA ILE A 332 -16.14 9.70 -3.14
C ILE A 332 -14.97 9.14 -2.32
N TRP A 333 -14.02 9.98 -1.90
CA TRP A 333 -12.83 9.55 -1.17
C TRP A 333 -13.02 9.51 0.35
N GLU A 334 -14.06 10.14 0.90
CA GLU A 334 -14.18 10.31 2.36
C GLU A 334 -14.24 8.99 3.13
N ASN A 335 -14.94 7.99 2.60
CA ASN A 335 -15.02 6.67 3.23
C ASN A 335 -13.62 6.02 3.31
N SER A 336 -12.88 6.06 2.21
CA SER A 336 -11.51 5.54 2.15
C SER A 336 -10.57 6.28 3.11
N LEU A 337 -10.72 7.61 3.27
CA LEU A 337 -9.88 8.39 4.19
C LEU A 337 -10.09 7.96 5.64
N TRP A 338 -11.33 7.74 6.08
CA TRP A 338 -11.62 7.21 7.42
C TRP A 338 -11.04 5.82 7.64
N ARG A 339 -11.18 4.93 6.65
CA ARG A 339 -10.66 3.56 6.73
C ARG A 339 -9.13 3.56 6.78
N VAL A 340 -8.46 4.29 5.89
CA VAL A 340 -6.98 4.35 5.85
C VAL A 340 -6.42 4.99 7.13
N LEU A 341 -7.09 6.01 7.67
CA LEU A 341 -6.76 6.58 8.98
C LEU A 341 -6.91 5.56 10.11
N ASN A 342 -7.97 4.74 10.08
CA ASN A 342 -8.15 3.63 11.01
C ASN A 342 -7.01 2.60 10.92
N PHE A 343 -6.57 2.24 9.71
CA PHE A 343 -5.42 1.33 9.54
C PHE A 343 -4.14 1.91 10.18
N ILE A 344 -3.82 3.18 9.92
CA ILE A 344 -2.67 3.84 10.55
C ILE A 344 -2.81 3.85 12.08
N PHE A 345 -3.99 4.19 12.61
CA PHE A 345 -4.26 4.12 14.05
C PHE A 345 -4.04 2.71 14.63
N CYS A 346 -4.45 1.66 13.91
CA CYS A 346 -4.27 0.28 14.36
C CYS A 346 -2.81 -0.16 14.42
N GLN A 347 -1.91 0.54 13.72
CA GLN A 347 -0.47 0.25 13.67
C GLN A 347 0.32 1.01 14.75
N ARG A 348 -0.31 1.76 15.66
CA ARG A 348 0.44 2.55 16.67
C ARG A 348 1.29 1.65 17.56
N CYS A 349 2.61 1.82 17.54
CA CYS A 349 3.52 1.13 18.44
C CYS A 349 3.63 1.85 19.80
N GLY A 350 3.77 1.16 20.92
CA GLY A 350 3.83 1.82 22.23
C GLY A 350 2.50 2.41 22.71
N TYR A 351 1.39 2.04 22.07
CA TYR A 351 0.03 2.44 22.43
C TYR A 351 -0.87 1.21 22.55
N PRO A 352 -1.77 1.13 23.54
CA PRO A 352 -2.72 0.03 23.63
C PRO A 352 -3.86 0.23 22.63
N VAL A 353 -3.79 -0.42 21.47
CA VAL A 353 -4.86 -0.39 20.46
C VAL A 353 -5.98 -1.36 20.89
N PRO A 354 -7.20 -0.87 21.23
CA PRO A 354 -8.27 -1.73 21.73
C PRO A 354 -8.60 -2.87 20.76
N GLY A 355 -8.73 -4.09 21.28
CA GLY A 355 -9.05 -5.26 20.46
C GLY A 355 -7.93 -5.75 19.53
N LYS A 356 -6.77 -5.07 19.45
CA LYS A 356 -5.64 -5.45 18.59
C LYS A 356 -4.41 -5.89 19.37
N HIS A 357 -3.82 -5.00 20.17
CA HIS A 357 -2.65 -5.32 20.99
C HIS A 357 -2.56 -4.41 22.23
N GLY A 358 -1.71 -4.78 23.20
CA GLY A 358 -1.37 -3.94 24.35
C GLY A 358 -0.34 -2.85 24.01
N THR A 359 0.14 -2.14 25.03
CA THR A 359 1.30 -1.26 24.88
C THR A 359 2.54 -2.11 24.61
N CYS A 360 3.06 -2.07 23.38
CA CYS A 360 4.19 -2.88 22.94
C CYS A 360 5.51 -2.10 22.90
N HIS A 361 6.63 -2.84 22.92
CA HIS A 361 7.98 -2.38 22.54
C HIS A 361 8.54 -1.19 23.34
N LEU A 362 8.17 -1.03 24.61
CA LEU A 362 8.73 -0.01 25.50
C LEU A 362 10.23 -0.24 25.79
N ASP A 363 10.62 -1.50 25.78
CA ASP A 363 11.94 -2.09 26.02
C ASP A 363 12.80 -2.21 24.73
N LEU A 364 12.27 -1.75 23.60
CA LEU A 364 13.03 -1.57 22.36
C LEU A 364 13.81 -0.25 22.42
N CYS A 365 15.14 -0.29 22.45
CA CYS A 365 15.95 0.91 22.70
C CYS A 365 17.08 1.10 21.67
N SER A 366 17.38 2.37 21.40
CA SER A 366 18.62 2.80 20.74
C SER A 366 19.59 3.40 21.77
N LYS A 367 20.88 3.42 21.44
CA LYS A 367 21.93 4.02 22.29
C LYS A 367 22.89 4.85 21.44
N HIS A 368 23.22 6.05 21.91
CA HIS A 368 24.22 6.94 21.30
C HIS A 368 24.80 7.88 22.36
N ASP A 369 26.13 8.01 22.40
CA ASP A 369 26.87 8.89 23.31
C ASP A 369 26.39 8.85 24.78
N GLY A 370 26.23 7.63 25.32
CA GLY A 370 25.82 7.41 26.71
C GLY A 370 24.34 7.70 27.01
N LYS A 371 23.58 8.17 26.01
CA LYS A 371 22.11 8.32 26.08
C LYS A 371 21.43 7.05 25.56
N MET A 372 20.21 6.84 26.02
CA MET A 372 19.35 5.76 25.58
C MET A 372 17.95 6.32 25.29
N ILE A 373 17.38 5.95 24.15
CA ILE A 373 16.03 6.35 23.75
C ILE A 373 15.20 5.09 23.52
N SER A 374 14.04 5.00 24.18
CA SER A 374 13.02 4.01 23.85
C SER A 374 12.42 4.34 22.48
N TYR A 375 12.38 3.32 21.63
CA TYR A 375 11.92 3.37 20.24
C TYR A 375 10.43 3.02 20.10
N ALA A 376 9.68 2.99 21.21
CA ALA A 376 8.22 2.94 21.18
C ALA A 376 7.63 4.18 20.46
N GLY A 377 6.33 4.21 20.18
CA GLY A 377 5.69 5.32 19.48
C GLY A 377 5.71 5.16 17.95
N GLY A 378 5.17 6.14 17.22
CA GLY A 378 5.04 6.03 15.76
C GLY A 378 4.16 4.85 15.37
N TRP A 379 4.46 4.20 14.24
CA TRP A 379 3.69 3.05 13.75
C TRP A 379 4.58 1.87 13.36
N HIS A 380 4.05 0.66 13.50
CA HIS A 380 4.57 -0.54 12.82
C HIS A 380 4.48 -0.32 11.30
N ASP A 381 5.55 -0.66 10.60
CA ASP A 381 5.75 -0.29 9.20
C ASP A 381 4.86 -1.10 8.26
N ALA A 382 4.76 -2.42 8.51
CA ALA A 382 4.13 -3.36 7.60
C ALA A 382 3.24 -4.40 8.33
N GLY A 383 3.06 -5.58 7.75
CA GLY A 383 2.38 -6.71 8.40
C GLY A 383 3.18 -7.33 9.54
N ASP A 384 4.47 -7.00 9.60
CA ASP A 384 5.39 -7.24 10.71
C ASP A 384 5.33 -6.15 11.79
N LEU A 385 6.23 -6.21 12.78
CA LEU A 385 6.32 -5.23 13.86
C LEU A 385 7.51 -4.28 13.68
N SER A 386 8.13 -4.28 12.49
CA SER A 386 9.26 -3.42 12.18
C SER A 386 8.85 -1.95 12.25
N GLN A 387 9.84 -1.08 12.48
CA GLN A 387 9.58 0.36 12.62
C GLN A 387 10.71 1.18 11.99
N GLN A 388 10.35 2.30 11.36
CA GLN A 388 11.32 3.26 10.82
C GLN A 388 10.87 4.72 11.03
N THR A 389 11.79 5.55 11.53
CA THR A 389 11.53 6.97 11.83
C THR A 389 11.27 7.78 10.58
N LEU A 390 12.03 7.54 9.51
CA LEU A 390 11.78 8.20 8.23
C LEU A 390 10.39 7.86 7.67
N GLN A 391 9.97 6.60 7.79
CA GLN A 391 8.67 6.19 7.27
C GLN A 391 7.50 6.76 8.09
N THR A 392 7.65 6.79 9.41
CA THR A 392 6.74 7.54 10.29
C THR A 392 6.68 9.02 9.91
N SER A 393 7.80 9.61 9.47
CA SER A 393 7.84 11.01 9.02
C SER A 393 7.11 11.24 7.70
N ASP A 394 7.31 10.37 6.69
CA ASP A 394 6.58 10.40 5.42
C ASP A 394 5.05 10.31 5.67
N VAL A 395 4.60 9.41 6.55
CA VAL A 395 3.16 9.24 6.89
C VAL A 395 2.62 10.44 7.66
N THR A 396 3.39 10.98 8.61
CA THR A 396 3.03 12.19 9.37
C THR A 396 2.81 13.37 8.41
N PHE A 397 3.70 13.55 7.44
CA PHE A 397 3.55 14.59 6.42
C PHE A 397 2.27 14.40 5.59
N ALA A 398 1.98 13.17 5.15
CA ALA A 398 0.76 12.87 4.39
C ALA A 398 -0.54 13.11 5.20
N LEU A 399 -0.53 12.82 6.51
CA LEU A 399 -1.64 13.12 7.41
C LEU A 399 -1.84 14.64 7.56
N LEU A 400 -0.75 15.43 7.64
CA LEU A 400 -0.83 16.89 7.70
C LEU A 400 -1.32 17.51 6.37
N GLU A 401 -0.92 16.97 5.23
CA GLU A 401 -1.49 17.35 3.92
C GLU A 401 -3.00 17.06 3.89
N SER A 402 -3.40 15.87 4.32
CA SER A 402 -4.80 15.48 4.37
C SER A 402 -5.60 16.37 5.33
N TYR A 403 -5.05 16.67 6.52
CA TYR A 403 -5.63 17.64 7.45
C TYR A 403 -5.87 19.00 6.78
N ASN A 404 -4.87 19.53 6.07
CA ASN A 404 -4.97 20.81 5.39
C ASN A 404 -6.09 20.84 4.34
N THR A 405 -6.31 19.73 3.64
CA THR A 405 -7.40 19.59 2.65
C THR A 405 -8.76 19.38 3.32
N GLN A 406 -8.82 18.65 4.44
CA GLN A 406 -10.07 18.30 5.10
C GLN A 406 -10.58 19.36 6.09
N LYS A 407 -9.74 20.25 6.64
CA LYS A 407 -10.13 21.19 7.71
C LYS A 407 -11.32 22.11 7.39
N ASN A 408 -11.59 22.36 6.10
CA ASN A 408 -12.75 23.15 5.64
C ASN A 408 -13.83 22.31 4.93
N LYS A 409 -13.63 20.99 4.79
CA LYS A 409 -14.52 20.05 4.09
C LYS A 409 -15.19 19.09 5.07
N ASN A 410 -14.43 18.57 6.03
CA ASN A 410 -14.85 17.59 7.03
C ASN A 410 -14.02 17.78 8.31
N GLU A 411 -14.52 18.63 9.21
CA GLU A 411 -13.80 19.05 10.43
C GLU A 411 -13.48 17.88 11.37
N LEU A 412 -14.37 16.89 11.49
CA LEU A 412 -14.16 15.70 12.34
C LEU A 412 -13.01 14.84 11.82
N LEU A 413 -13.00 14.56 10.51
CA LEU A 413 -11.91 13.83 9.88
C LEU A 413 -10.58 14.58 10.00
N ALA A 414 -10.61 15.89 9.76
CA ALA A 414 -9.43 16.73 9.89
C ALA A 414 -8.86 16.72 11.32
N ALA A 415 -9.71 16.88 12.34
CA ALA A 415 -9.28 16.84 13.73
C ALA A 415 -8.60 15.51 14.09
N ARG A 416 -9.17 14.39 13.61
CA ARG A 416 -8.60 13.05 13.81
C ARG A 416 -7.27 12.86 13.06
N MET A 417 -7.17 13.34 11.82
CA MET A 417 -5.92 13.31 11.05
C MET A 417 -4.82 14.13 11.72
N LEU A 418 -5.15 15.30 12.29
CA LEU A 418 -4.20 16.13 13.03
C LEU A 418 -3.70 15.43 14.30
N GLU A 419 -4.59 14.77 15.06
CA GLU A 419 -4.16 14.01 16.24
C GLU A 419 -3.26 12.83 15.88
N GLU A 420 -3.59 12.10 14.81
CA GLU A 420 -2.73 11.01 14.33
C GLU A 420 -1.38 11.55 13.82
N ALA A 421 -1.36 12.71 13.15
CA ALA A 421 -0.13 13.36 12.73
C ALA A 421 0.74 13.78 13.93
N GLU A 422 0.15 14.35 14.98
CA GLU A 422 0.88 14.74 16.20
C GLU A 422 1.48 13.52 16.94
N TRP A 423 0.80 12.36 16.90
CA TRP A 423 1.36 11.10 17.40
C TRP A 423 2.64 10.69 16.67
N GLY A 424 2.62 10.75 15.34
CA GLY A 424 3.81 10.51 14.52
C GLY A 424 4.89 11.57 14.75
N LEU A 425 4.50 12.84 14.86
CA LEU A 425 5.43 13.95 15.10
C LEU A 425 6.18 13.83 16.42
N GLU A 426 5.50 13.42 17.49
CA GLU A 426 6.13 13.15 18.79
C GLU A 426 7.22 12.07 18.66
N PHE A 427 6.96 11.00 17.90
CA PHE A 427 7.96 9.98 17.63
C PHE A 427 9.20 10.53 16.89
N ILE A 428 8.98 11.38 15.89
CA ILE A 428 10.07 12.02 15.11
C ILE A 428 10.95 12.87 16.04
N LEU A 429 10.33 13.70 16.88
CA LEU A 429 11.03 14.62 17.77
C LEU A 429 11.78 13.90 18.89
N ARG A 430 11.17 12.87 19.48
CA ARG A 430 11.75 12.10 20.59
C ARG A 430 12.98 11.31 20.20
N ASN A 431 13.07 10.88 18.94
CA ASN A 431 14.19 10.04 18.47
C ASN A 431 15.47 10.84 18.14
N ARG A 432 15.47 12.18 18.30
CA ARG A 432 16.64 13.05 18.09
C ARG A 432 17.61 12.98 19.29
N TYR A 433 18.90 12.75 19.02
CA TYR A 433 19.95 12.83 20.05
C TYR A 433 20.48 14.27 20.28
N GLY A 434 20.19 15.18 19.35
CA GLY A 434 20.49 16.62 19.43
C GLY A 434 21.79 17.07 18.74
N ASP A 435 22.46 16.17 18.03
CA ASP A 435 23.77 16.36 17.38
C ASP A 435 23.77 15.91 15.90
N GLY A 436 22.57 15.71 15.33
CA GLY A 436 22.35 15.16 13.99
C GLY A 436 22.15 13.63 13.97
N TYR A 437 22.45 12.91 15.05
CA TYR A 437 22.11 11.49 15.17
C TYR A 437 20.65 11.30 15.58
N ARG A 438 20.05 10.24 15.04
CA ARG A 438 18.66 9.84 15.33
C ARG A 438 18.55 8.32 15.40
N ALA A 439 17.70 7.82 16.29
CA ALA A 439 17.23 6.44 16.18
C ALA A 439 16.47 6.28 14.86
N SER A 440 16.76 5.21 14.12
CA SER A 440 16.41 5.11 12.71
C SER A 440 15.40 4.04 12.38
N SER A 441 15.73 2.78 12.69
CA SER A 441 14.92 1.65 12.28
C SER A 441 15.27 0.36 13.06
N MET A 442 14.32 -0.56 13.08
CA MET A 442 14.46 -1.92 13.59
C MET A 442 13.57 -2.86 12.78
N GLY A 443 14.14 -3.99 12.35
CA GLY A 443 13.35 -5.12 11.85
C GLY A 443 12.81 -5.92 13.02
N LEU A 444 11.50 -6.23 13.08
CA LEU A 444 10.92 -6.92 14.23
C LEU A 444 9.76 -7.85 13.85
N LEU A 445 9.81 -9.08 14.38
CA LEU A 445 8.82 -10.14 14.14
C LEU A 445 8.12 -10.65 15.41
N ILE A 446 8.49 -10.12 16.58
CA ILE A 446 8.02 -10.59 17.88
C ILE A 446 7.37 -9.47 18.70
N TRP A 447 6.36 -9.87 19.48
CA TRP A 447 5.85 -9.05 20.56
C TRP A 447 6.85 -9.05 21.72
N GLN A 448 7.07 -7.88 22.30
CA GLN A 448 7.81 -7.69 23.54
C GLN A 448 6.85 -7.43 24.70
N ASP A 449 7.22 -7.84 25.90
CA ASP A 449 6.42 -7.66 27.12
C ASP A 449 6.43 -6.21 27.67
N GLY A 450 7.37 -5.36 27.19
CA GLY A 450 7.50 -3.97 27.62
C GLY A 450 8.17 -3.79 28.99
N VAL A 451 8.80 -4.83 29.53
CA VAL A 451 9.42 -4.85 30.86
C VAL A 451 10.94 -4.96 30.72
N PHE A 452 11.67 -3.93 31.13
CA PHE A 452 13.13 -3.97 31.09
C PHE A 452 13.73 -5.10 31.96
N GLY A 453 14.76 -5.75 31.43
CA GLY A 453 15.51 -6.79 32.10
C GLY A 453 14.94 -8.20 31.91
N THR A 454 14.09 -8.39 30.91
CA THR A 454 13.51 -9.69 30.53
C THR A 454 14.25 -10.27 29.33
N LEU A 455 13.73 -11.37 28.76
CA LEU A 455 14.43 -12.14 27.72
C LEU A 455 14.32 -11.51 26.32
N ASP A 456 13.34 -10.64 26.13
CA ASP A 456 12.95 -10.04 24.86
C ASP A 456 13.42 -8.59 24.69
N ASP A 457 14.14 -8.01 25.67
CA ASP A 457 14.84 -6.73 25.54
C ASP A 457 15.71 -6.68 24.25
N ILE A 458 15.55 -5.58 23.49
CA ILE A 458 16.33 -5.29 22.28
C ILE A 458 16.92 -3.90 22.40
N SER A 459 18.26 -3.79 22.41
CA SER A 459 18.97 -2.51 22.49
C SER A 459 19.81 -2.17 21.26
N SER A 460 19.50 -2.81 20.13
CA SER A 460 20.22 -2.75 18.85
C SER A 460 19.49 -1.91 17.80
N VAL A 461 18.48 -1.12 18.19
CA VAL A 461 17.82 -0.16 17.29
C VAL A 461 18.88 0.69 16.62
N ARG A 462 18.84 0.72 15.28
CA ARG A 462 19.85 1.42 14.48
C ARG A 462 19.84 2.90 14.81
N VAL A 463 21.01 3.50 14.86
CA VAL A 463 21.20 4.95 15.00
C VAL A 463 21.98 5.44 13.80
N GLN A 464 21.52 6.53 13.20
CA GLN A 464 22.15 7.07 12.00
C GLN A 464 22.25 8.59 12.03
N ASN A 465 23.21 9.11 11.28
CA ASN A 465 23.38 10.52 10.97
C ASN A 465 23.54 10.67 9.45
N ILE A 466 22.45 10.36 8.74
CA ILE A 466 22.37 10.44 7.29
C ILE A 466 21.87 11.84 6.93
N SER A 467 22.62 12.54 6.09
CA SER A 467 22.31 13.90 5.67
C SER A 467 21.00 13.98 4.88
N PHE A 468 20.73 13.01 3.99
CA PHE A 468 19.46 12.93 3.26
C PHE A 468 18.25 12.90 4.19
N ASP A 469 18.24 11.97 5.15
CA ASP A 469 17.16 11.82 6.12
C ASP A 469 16.98 13.10 6.94
N ASN A 470 18.06 13.73 7.40
CA ASN A 470 18.00 14.99 8.13
C ASN A 470 17.45 16.17 7.29
N PHE A 471 17.71 16.20 5.97
CA PHE A 471 17.05 17.16 5.08
C PHE A 471 15.54 16.89 4.98
N LEU A 472 15.11 15.63 4.86
CA LEU A 472 13.69 15.28 4.86
C LEU A 472 13.02 15.67 6.18
N TYR A 473 13.64 15.33 7.32
CA TYR A 473 13.14 15.72 8.63
C TYR A 473 12.98 17.22 8.76
N ALA A 474 13.97 18.02 8.34
CA ALA A 474 13.88 19.47 8.35
C ALA A 474 12.69 19.99 7.50
N GLY A 475 12.46 19.40 6.32
CA GLY A 475 11.31 19.74 5.48
C GLY A 475 9.96 19.37 6.12
N TYR A 476 9.87 18.18 6.72
CA TYR A 476 8.66 17.72 7.41
C TYR A 476 8.36 18.54 8.66
N GLU A 477 9.36 18.83 9.48
CA GLU A 477 9.26 19.66 10.68
C GLU A 477 8.85 21.10 10.32
N ALA A 478 9.42 21.66 9.25
CA ALA A 478 9.02 22.98 8.75
C ALA A 478 7.57 23.00 8.23
N TYR A 479 7.15 21.94 7.52
CA TYR A 479 5.76 21.80 7.07
C TYR A 479 4.78 21.65 8.25
N ALA A 480 5.16 20.90 9.28
CA ALA A 480 4.39 20.78 10.51
C ALA A 480 4.27 22.14 11.22
N ALA A 481 5.36 22.91 11.34
CA ALA A 481 5.32 24.25 11.90
C ALA A 481 4.39 25.21 11.12
N LEU A 482 4.34 25.08 9.79
CA LEU A 482 3.43 25.86 8.94
C LEU A 482 1.95 25.42 9.07
N THR A 483 1.70 24.19 9.51
CA THR A 483 0.37 23.57 9.50
C THR A 483 -0.31 23.59 10.87
N ILE A 484 0.43 23.27 11.94
CA ILE A 484 -0.10 23.11 13.29
C ILE A 484 -0.17 24.48 13.98
N GLY A 485 -1.30 25.18 13.79
CA GLY A 485 -1.51 26.51 14.37
C GLY A 485 -2.07 26.52 15.80
N ARG A 486 -2.42 25.35 16.36
CA ARG A 486 -3.10 25.26 17.68
C ARG A 486 -2.18 25.26 18.89
N ASP A 487 -0.88 25.07 18.67
CA ASP A 487 0.14 25.06 19.72
C ASP A 487 1.34 25.92 19.31
N PRO A 488 1.38 27.20 19.72
CA PRO A 488 2.49 28.10 19.40
C PRO A 488 3.84 27.65 19.97
N MET A 489 3.87 26.92 21.09
CA MET A 489 5.11 26.44 21.70
C MET A 489 5.69 25.29 20.89
N LEU A 490 4.84 24.37 20.44
CA LEU A 490 5.25 23.33 19.50
C LEU A 490 5.72 23.95 18.18
N GLN A 491 5.03 24.98 17.65
CA GLN A 491 5.45 25.67 16.43
C GLN A 491 6.84 26.32 16.57
N GLU A 492 7.12 26.99 17.69
CA GLU A 492 8.43 27.56 17.99
C GLU A 492 9.51 26.46 18.04
N TYR A 493 9.21 25.36 18.71
CA TYR A 493 10.13 24.22 18.81
C TYR A 493 10.39 23.57 17.45
N LEU A 494 9.35 23.30 16.66
CA LEU A 494 9.47 22.77 15.29
C LEU A 494 10.31 23.67 14.39
N THR A 495 10.09 24.98 14.48
CA THR A 495 10.88 25.97 13.73
C THR A 495 12.37 25.89 14.12
N LYS A 496 12.67 25.73 15.41
CA LYS A 496 14.05 25.56 15.89
C LYS A 496 14.66 24.26 15.36
N VAL A 497 13.99 23.13 15.54
CA VAL A 497 14.57 21.82 15.18
C VAL A 497 14.72 21.64 13.67
N ALA A 498 13.80 22.19 12.87
CA ALA A 498 13.91 22.17 11.41
C ALA A 498 15.18 22.90 10.93
N LYS A 499 15.51 24.04 11.55
CA LYS A 499 16.76 24.76 11.26
C LYS A 499 17.99 23.99 11.71
N GLU A 500 17.93 23.35 12.88
CA GLU A 500 19.01 22.51 13.41
C GLU A 500 19.29 21.32 12.49
N ASP A 501 18.26 20.58 12.10
CA ASP A 501 18.39 19.37 11.30
C ASP A 501 18.85 19.68 9.88
N PHE A 502 18.40 20.80 9.29
CA PHE A 502 18.95 21.29 8.02
C PHE A 502 20.44 21.65 8.15
N ARG A 503 20.84 22.31 9.24
CA ARG A 503 22.25 22.66 9.49
C ARG A 503 23.12 21.42 9.69
N PHE A 504 22.63 20.43 10.46
CA PHE A 504 23.33 19.15 10.64
C PHE A 504 23.46 18.41 9.31
N ALA A 505 22.38 18.33 8.54
CA ALA A 505 22.36 17.72 7.22
C ALA A 505 23.36 18.40 6.26
N LEU A 506 23.36 19.73 6.20
CA LEU A 506 24.26 20.49 5.34
C LEU A 506 25.72 20.30 5.75
N GLY A 507 26.06 20.40 7.03
CA GLY A 507 27.44 20.18 7.49
C GLY A 507 27.92 18.74 7.23
N LYS A 508 27.03 17.76 7.35
CA LYS A 508 27.30 16.35 7.02
C LYS A 508 27.49 16.16 5.52
N TYR A 509 26.65 16.78 4.69
CA TYR A 509 26.77 16.76 3.23
C TYR A 509 28.05 17.45 2.75
N GLU A 510 28.41 18.61 3.29
CA GLU A 510 29.65 19.33 2.94
C GLU A 510 30.90 18.50 3.23
N LYS A 511 30.84 17.66 4.28
CA LYS A 511 31.93 16.76 4.65
C LYS A 511 31.98 15.48 3.81
N ASP A 512 30.83 14.81 3.64
CA ASP A 512 30.78 13.42 3.16
C ASP A 512 30.06 13.27 1.80
N GLY A 513 29.55 14.35 1.22
CA GLY A 513 28.78 14.35 -0.02
C GLY A 513 27.49 13.54 0.10
N TYR A 514 27.25 12.68 -0.89
CA TYR A 514 26.12 11.74 -0.91
C TYR A 514 26.37 10.46 -0.08
N GLY A 515 27.51 10.36 0.60
CA GLY A 515 27.86 9.21 1.41
C GLY A 515 26.94 9.06 2.63
N GLY A 516 26.87 7.84 3.18
CA GLY A 516 26.16 7.55 4.43
C GLY A 516 24.93 6.65 4.31
N PHE A 517 24.56 6.17 3.13
CA PHE A 517 23.57 5.10 2.96
C PHE A 517 24.16 3.75 3.41
N LEU A 518 24.38 3.62 4.72
CA LEU A 518 25.20 2.57 5.31
C LEU A 518 24.49 1.21 5.38
N HIS A 519 23.16 1.20 5.40
CA HIS A 519 22.39 -0.02 5.61
C HIS A 519 21.27 -0.15 4.58
N PHE A 520 21.28 -1.26 3.82
CA PHE A 520 20.33 -1.47 2.73
C PHE A 520 18.87 -1.71 3.18
N TYR A 521 18.63 -1.87 4.48
CA TYR A 521 17.29 -1.92 5.06
C TYR A 521 16.70 -0.52 5.31
N GLU A 522 17.50 0.54 5.19
CA GLU A 522 16.98 1.90 5.33
C GLU A 522 16.15 2.28 4.10
N HIS A 523 14.98 2.85 4.36
CA HIS A 523 14.01 3.29 3.34
C HIS A 523 14.52 4.41 2.41
N SER A 524 15.69 4.98 2.70
CA SER A 524 16.37 5.96 1.86
C SER A 524 17.51 5.37 1.03
N TYR A 525 17.82 4.08 1.15
CA TYR A 525 18.97 3.44 0.50
C TYR A 525 18.99 3.58 -1.04
N ASN A 526 17.82 3.56 -1.67
CA ASN A 526 17.69 3.66 -3.13
C ASN A 526 17.71 5.10 -3.67
N THR A 527 17.96 6.10 -2.82
CA THR A 527 17.95 7.51 -3.19
C THR A 527 19.01 7.81 -4.25
N SER A 528 18.63 8.55 -5.30
CA SER A 528 19.54 9.03 -6.32
C SER A 528 20.15 10.39 -5.95
N GLU A 529 21.31 10.74 -6.50
CA GLU A 529 21.89 12.07 -6.28
C GLU A 529 20.94 13.19 -6.73
N SER A 530 20.22 13.01 -7.85
CA SER A 530 19.27 14.00 -8.33
C SER A 530 18.05 14.17 -7.41
N GLN A 531 17.57 13.08 -6.80
CA GLN A 531 16.49 13.12 -5.81
C GLN A 531 16.98 13.73 -4.50
N TYR A 532 18.20 13.38 -4.09
CA TYR A 532 18.86 13.96 -2.94
C TYR A 532 18.86 15.48 -3.07
N MET A 533 19.34 16.00 -4.19
CA MET A 533 19.41 17.46 -4.41
C MET A 533 18.04 18.14 -4.52
N ALA A 534 17.06 17.46 -5.12
CA ALA A 534 15.68 17.94 -5.13
C ALA A 534 15.13 18.05 -3.69
N THR A 535 15.48 17.09 -2.84
CA THR A 535 15.07 17.05 -1.44
C THR A 535 15.72 18.17 -0.63
N VAL A 536 17.01 18.44 -0.82
CA VAL A 536 17.68 19.60 -0.18
C VAL A 536 16.97 20.89 -0.58
N SER A 537 16.68 21.06 -1.88
CA SER A 537 15.96 22.22 -2.39
C SER A 537 14.57 22.37 -1.79
N TRP A 538 13.83 21.26 -1.67
CA TRP A 538 12.50 21.24 -1.09
C TRP A 538 12.53 21.63 0.40
N ALA A 539 13.42 21.03 1.18
CA ALA A 539 13.58 21.33 2.60
C ALA A 539 13.98 22.80 2.84
N ALA A 540 14.94 23.31 2.05
CA ALA A 540 15.34 24.71 2.08
C ALA A 540 14.17 25.63 1.72
N SER A 541 13.38 25.31 0.70
CA SER A 541 12.21 26.11 0.33
C SER A 541 11.13 26.12 1.41
N MET A 542 10.92 25.00 2.11
CA MET A 542 10.01 24.94 3.26
C MET A 542 10.49 25.82 4.42
N LEU A 543 11.79 25.78 4.72
CA LEU A 543 12.40 26.66 5.71
C LEU A 543 12.31 28.14 5.31
N TYR A 544 12.53 28.47 4.04
CA TYR A 544 12.33 29.84 3.56
C TYR A 544 10.87 30.27 3.69
N LYS A 545 9.91 29.40 3.32
CA LYS A 545 8.48 29.69 3.46
C LYS A 545 8.10 29.97 4.92
N LEU A 546 8.64 29.19 5.86
CA LEU A 546 8.43 29.31 7.30
C LEU A 546 9.10 30.56 7.90
N THR A 547 10.36 30.83 7.53
CA THR A 547 11.22 31.77 8.27
C THR A 547 11.43 33.11 7.58
N LYS A 548 11.19 33.16 6.27
CA LYS A 548 11.53 34.29 5.37
C LYS A 548 13.02 34.65 5.33
N ASP A 549 13.90 33.78 5.83
CA ASP A 549 15.35 34.00 5.79
C ASP A 549 15.92 33.72 4.38
N PRO A 550 16.46 34.74 3.68
CA PRO A 550 17.00 34.59 2.32
C PRO A 550 18.07 33.51 2.17
N TYR A 551 18.79 33.16 3.23
CA TYR A 551 19.77 32.06 3.22
C TYR A 551 19.17 30.76 2.67
N TYR A 552 17.95 30.42 3.11
CA TYR A 552 17.29 29.20 2.66
C TYR A 552 16.78 29.31 1.22
N ALA A 553 16.39 30.50 0.76
CA ALA A 553 16.01 30.73 -0.64
C ALA A 553 17.20 30.51 -1.58
N GLU A 554 18.38 31.03 -1.21
CA GLU A 554 19.63 30.85 -1.95
C GLU A 554 20.03 29.37 -2.00
N LYS A 555 20.00 28.67 -0.85
CA LYS A 555 20.29 27.23 -0.80
C LYS A 555 19.33 26.42 -1.66
N ALA A 556 18.03 26.74 -1.64
CA ALA A 556 17.06 26.04 -2.48
C ALA A 556 17.41 26.14 -3.97
N THR A 557 17.71 27.36 -4.43
CA THR A 557 18.10 27.64 -5.81
C THR A 557 19.45 27.00 -6.17
N GLU A 558 20.42 27.01 -5.25
CA GLU A 558 21.74 26.38 -5.45
C GLU A 558 21.59 24.88 -5.76
N PHE A 559 20.87 24.16 -4.91
CA PHE A 559 20.77 22.70 -4.99
C PHE A 559 19.88 22.21 -6.14
N ILE A 560 18.79 22.90 -6.47
CA ILE A 560 17.89 22.47 -7.56
C ILE A 560 18.59 22.44 -8.92
N ASN A 561 19.64 23.25 -9.12
CA ASN A 561 20.38 23.28 -10.36
C ASN A 561 21.03 21.94 -10.71
N TYR A 562 21.45 21.16 -9.70
CA TYR A 562 21.95 19.80 -9.93
C TYR A 562 20.85 18.92 -10.55
N THR A 563 19.67 18.91 -9.94
CA THR A 563 18.50 18.16 -10.38
C THR A 563 18.08 18.54 -11.81
N LEU A 564 18.05 19.84 -12.14
CA LEU A 564 17.72 20.32 -13.48
C LEU A 564 18.72 19.80 -14.53
N ASN A 565 20.02 19.74 -14.19
CA ASN A 565 21.04 19.19 -15.07
C ASN A 565 20.91 17.69 -15.31
N CYS A 566 20.28 16.97 -14.38
CA CYS A 566 19.94 15.55 -14.52
C CYS A 566 18.69 15.30 -15.37
N GLN A 567 17.90 16.31 -15.72
CA GLN A 567 16.70 16.10 -16.55
C GLN A 567 17.08 15.87 -18.02
N ARG A 568 16.39 14.94 -18.67
CA ARG A 568 16.52 14.72 -20.12
C ARG A 568 15.61 15.69 -20.89
N LYS A 569 16.21 16.58 -21.67
CA LYS A 569 15.48 17.52 -22.55
C LYS A 569 15.32 17.03 -23.99
N GLU A 570 16.21 16.14 -24.43
CA GLU A 570 16.17 15.55 -25.76
C GLU A 570 15.25 14.31 -25.79
N PRO A 571 14.46 14.10 -26.85
CA PRO A 571 13.65 12.89 -26.98
C PRO A 571 14.53 11.64 -27.05
N VAL A 572 13.99 10.50 -26.62
CA VAL A 572 14.50 9.18 -27.03
C VAL A 572 14.10 8.92 -28.50
N GLY A 573 14.69 7.91 -29.13
CA GLY A 573 14.54 7.64 -30.56
C GLY A 573 13.21 6.99 -30.96
N ASP A 574 12.15 7.20 -30.17
CA ASP A 574 10.85 6.58 -30.33
C ASP A 574 9.86 7.46 -31.12
N ASN A 575 8.68 6.90 -31.43
CA ASN A 575 7.65 7.62 -32.17
C ASN A 575 6.92 8.69 -31.34
N ASP A 576 6.79 8.48 -30.02
CA ASP A 576 6.12 9.42 -29.11
C ASP A 576 7.05 10.54 -28.61
N LYS A 577 8.34 10.51 -29.00
CA LYS A 577 9.37 11.50 -28.65
C LYS A 577 9.47 11.71 -27.14
N ILE A 578 9.49 10.62 -26.38
CA ILE A 578 9.47 10.63 -24.92
C ILE A 578 10.73 11.34 -24.38
N LYS A 579 10.51 12.28 -23.45
CA LYS A 579 11.55 13.05 -22.74
C LYS A 579 11.01 13.57 -21.41
N GLY A 580 11.85 14.23 -20.62
CA GLY A 580 11.46 14.92 -19.39
C GLY A 580 11.69 14.15 -18.10
N PHE A 581 12.08 12.87 -18.19
CA PHE A 581 12.50 12.07 -17.04
C PHE A 581 13.88 12.51 -16.51
N PHE A 582 14.18 12.10 -15.28
CA PHE A 582 15.43 12.42 -14.60
C PHE A 582 16.38 11.24 -14.62
N TYR A 583 17.68 11.54 -14.71
CA TYR A 583 18.75 10.60 -14.43
C TYR A 583 19.12 10.62 -12.96
N ARG A 584 19.69 9.53 -12.46
CA ARG A 584 20.10 9.41 -11.05
C ARG A 584 21.20 10.42 -10.67
N ASP A 585 22.03 10.82 -11.63
CA ASP A 585 23.10 11.81 -11.48
C ASP A 585 23.38 12.57 -12.79
N LYS A 586 24.42 13.42 -12.82
CA LYS A 586 24.81 14.20 -14.01
C LYS A 586 25.50 13.38 -15.12
N THR A 587 25.93 12.15 -14.84
CA THR A 587 26.54 11.26 -15.85
C THR A 587 25.51 10.75 -16.86
N LYS A 588 24.22 10.77 -16.48
CA LYS A 588 23.08 10.37 -17.32
C LYS A 588 23.14 8.92 -17.81
N LYS A 589 23.71 8.02 -16.98
CA LYS A 589 23.78 6.58 -17.28
C LYS A 589 22.54 5.81 -16.83
N VAL A 590 21.99 6.15 -15.67
CA VAL A 590 20.87 5.43 -15.06
C VAL A 590 19.68 6.35 -14.89
N ILE A 591 18.52 5.93 -15.37
CA ILE A 591 17.27 6.67 -15.26
C ILE A 591 16.69 6.48 -13.86
N VAL A 592 16.00 7.48 -13.33
CA VAL A 592 15.30 7.36 -12.05
C VAL A 592 14.06 6.49 -12.24
N HIS A 593 14.01 5.41 -11.48
CA HIS A 593 12.86 4.54 -11.31
C HIS A 593 12.94 3.88 -9.93
N TYR A 594 11.82 3.31 -9.49
CA TYR A 594 11.66 2.70 -8.19
C TYR A 594 10.93 1.37 -8.31
N ASN A 595 11.37 0.36 -7.56
CA ASN A 595 10.79 -0.99 -7.56
C ASN A 595 9.92 -1.31 -6.34
N HIS A 596 10.08 -0.56 -5.25
CA HIS A 596 9.36 -0.80 -4.01
C HIS A 596 9.06 0.53 -3.29
N GLN A 597 10.08 1.23 -2.83
CA GLN A 597 9.95 2.52 -2.15
C GLN A 597 10.14 3.69 -3.09
N SER A 598 9.27 4.69 -3.02
CA SER A 598 9.31 5.84 -3.91
C SER A 598 9.04 7.17 -3.20
N ARG A 599 9.86 8.15 -3.55
CA ARG A 599 9.64 9.58 -3.28
C ARG A 599 9.72 10.41 -4.57
N GLU A 600 9.30 9.82 -5.69
CA GLU A 600 9.26 10.46 -7.02
C GLU A 600 8.60 11.84 -7.00
N GLN A 601 7.57 12.04 -6.17
CA GLN A 601 6.89 13.33 -6.06
C GLN A 601 7.78 14.50 -5.62
N VAL A 602 8.92 14.23 -4.94
CA VAL A 602 9.77 15.29 -4.37
C VAL A 602 10.38 16.21 -5.42
N TYR A 603 10.65 15.71 -6.63
CA TYR A 603 11.13 16.53 -7.74
C TYR A 603 10.16 17.67 -8.04
N MET A 604 8.87 17.34 -8.15
CA MET A 604 7.82 18.31 -8.45
C MET A 604 7.46 19.16 -7.23
N GLN A 605 7.50 18.60 -6.01
CA GLN A 605 7.36 19.38 -4.79
C GLN A 605 8.43 20.47 -4.69
N ALA A 606 9.70 20.16 -4.96
CA ALA A 606 10.82 21.10 -4.91
C ALA A 606 10.67 22.24 -5.93
N MET A 607 10.33 21.92 -7.18
CA MET A 607 10.23 22.94 -8.23
C MET A 607 9.00 23.83 -8.07
N THR A 608 7.86 23.27 -7.66
CA THR A 608 6.64 24.06 -7.47
C THR A 608 6.74 24.99 -6.27
N ILE A 609 7.34 24.57 -5.16
CA ILE A 609 7.56 25.44 -4.01
C ILE A 609 8.59 26.54 -4.29
N LEU A 610 9.61 26.28 -5.12
CA LEU A 610 10.52 27.31 -5.62
C LEU A 610 9.77 28.38 -6.41
N CYS A 611 8.93 27.96 -7.36
CA CYS A 611 8.08 28.88 -8.13
C CYS A 611 7.13 29.67 -7.22
N GLU A 612 6.55 29.05 -6.20
CA GLU A 612 5.65 29.70 -5.23
C GLU A 612 6.39 30.75 -4.39
N THR A 613 7.56 30.38 -3.85
CA THR A 613 8.28 31.21 -2.88
C THR A 613 9.18 32.26 -3.53
N GLN A 614 9.61 32.05 -4.78
CA GLN A 614 10.55 32.91 -5.50
C GLN A 614 10.05 33.26 -6.93
N PRO A 615 8.86 33.87 -7.09
CA PRO A 615 8.22 34.09 -8.40
C PRO A 615 8.98 35.05 -9.33
N ASN A 616 9.85 35.91 -8.77
CA ASN A 616 10.64 36.89 -9.53
C ASN A 616 12.09 36.45 -9.76
N HIS A 617 12.46 35.21 -9.41
CA HIS A 617 13.82 34.73 -9.57
C HIS A 617 14.17 34.57 -11.07
N PRO A 618 15.40 34.90 -11.51
CA PRO A 618 15.79 34.77 -12.93
C PRO A 618 15.61 33.37 -13.51
N ASP A 619 15.74 32.33 -12.68
CA ASP A 619 15.59 30.92 -13.09
C ASP A 619 14.16 30.38 -13.02
N TYR A 620 13.16 31.20 -12.66
CA TYR A 620 11.75 30.78 -12.58
C TYR A 620 11.30 29.99 -13.82
N LYS A 621 11.66 30.48 -15.01
CA LYS A 621 11.27 29.86 -16.28
C LYS A 621 11.93 28.50 -16.50
N LYS A 622 13.10 28.25 -15.93
CA LYS A 622 13.76 26.93 -15.99
C LYS A 622 13.04 25.91 -15.12
N TRP A 623 12.58 26.33 -13.93
CA TRP A 623 11.78 25.48 -13.03
C TRP A 623 10.43 25.14 -13.65
N GLU A 624 9.73 26.14 -14.19
CA GLU A 624 8.47 25.96 -14.91
C GLU A 624 8.63 25.01 -16.12
N GLU A 625 9.69 25.18 -16.92
CA GLU A 625 10.00 24.30 -18.05
C GLU A 625 10.22 22.85 -17.58
N SER A 626 10.95 22.66 -16.47
CA SER A 626 11.22 21.33 -15.91
C SER A 626 9.96 20.61 -15.44
N ILE A 627 9.03 21.33 -14.80
CA ILE A 627 7.71 20.82 -14.40
C ILE A 627 6.91 20.39 -15.63
N ARG A 628 6.90 21.22 -16.69
CA ARG A 628 6.22 20.90 -17.95
C ARG A 628 6.78 19.65 -18.61
N LEU A 629 8.11 19.55 -18.71
CA LEU A 629 8.78 18.38 -19.29
C LEU A 629 8.42 17.09 -18.54
N TYR A 630 8.40 17.12 -17.21
CA TYR A 630 8.04 15.95 -16.42
C TYR A 630 6.53 15.62 -16.50
N GLY A 631 5.67 16.64 -16.56
CA GLY A 631 4.24 16.44 -16.86
C GLY A 631 4.03 15.74 -18.21
N ASP A 632 4.69 16.22 -19.27
CA ASP A 632 4.63 15.60 -20.61
C ASP A 632 5.15 14.16 -20.61
N TYR A 633 6.18 13.87 -19.80
CA TYR A 633 6.67 12.50 -19.58
C TYR A 633 5.56 11.58 -19.06
N LEU A 634 4.87 11.98 -17.99
CA LEU A 634 3.78 11.19 -17.38
C LEU A 634 2.60 10.97 -18.34
N LYS A 635 2.27 11.99 -19.17
CA LYS A 635 1.26 11.87 -20.23
C LYS A 635 1.62 10.83 -21.29
N SER A 636 2.91 10.67 -21.57
CA SER A 636 3.36 9.62 -22.48
C SER A 636 3.28 8.23 -21.84
N LEU A 637 3.65 8.09 -20.56
CA LEU A 637 3.64 6.80 -19.86
C LEU A 637 2.24 6.19 -19.71
N VAL A 638 1.22 6.99 -19.41
CA VAL A 638 -0.15 6.49 -19.13
C VAL A 638 -0.80 5.80 -20.34
N LYS A 639 -0.32 6.08 -21.56
CA LYS A 639 -0.83 5.47 -22.79
C LYS A 639 -0.56 3.96 -22.86
N TYR A 640 0.50 3.50 -22.22
CA TYR A 640 0.97 2.10 -22.32
C TYR A 640 0.15 1.11 -21.49
N THR A 641 -0.78 1.58 -20.67
CA THR A 641 -1.64 0.75 -19.80
C THR A 641 -3.13 0.99 -20.09
N ALA A 642 -3.44 1.73 -21.16
CA ALA A 642 -4.81 1.96 -21.59
C ALA A 642 -5.55 0.62 -21.72
N PRO A 643 -6.86 0.56 -21.42
CA PRO A 643 -7.74 1.66 -21.02
C PRO A 643 -7.78 1.95 -19.50
N TYR A 644 -6.94 1.30 -18.69
CA TYR A 644 -7.01 1.39 -17.22
C TYR A 644 -6.55 2.73 -16.67
N GLY A 645 -5.60 3.40 -17.34
CA GLY A 645 -5.09 4.69 -16.89
C GLY A 645 -4.00 4.60 -15.81
N MET A 646 -3.48 3.41 -15.53
CA MET A 646 -2.33 3.21 -14.64
C MET A 646 -1.09 3.88 -15.22
N ILE A 647 -0.29 4.63 -14.47
CA ILE A 647 0.99 5.12 -15.02
C ILE A 647 1.95 3.94 -15.18
N ALA A 648 2.59 3.81 -16.35
CA ALA A 648 3.65 2.83 -16.55
C ALA A 648 4.88 3.17 -15.67
N SER A 649 5.63 2.17 -15.21
CA SER A 649 6.78 2.37 -14.32
C SER A 649 7.81 3.37 -14.84
N GLY A 650 8.09 3.37 -16.15
CA GLY A 650 9.00 4.36 -16.73
C GLY A 650 9.87 3.82 -17.86
N VAL A 651 10.88 4.62 -18.20
CA VAL A 651 11.87 4.33 -19.26
C VAL A 651 13.15 3.86 -18.60
N TYR A 652 13.73 2.81 -19.16
CA TYR A 652 14.96 2.17 -18.70
C TYR A 652 15.97 2.17 -19.83
N HIS A 653 17.24 2.35 -19.49
CA HIS A 653 18.34 2.15 -20.42
C HIS A 653 18.89 0.72 -20.30
N ILE A 654 19.21 0.07 -21.41
CA ILE A 654 19.65 -1.35 -21.41
C ILE A 654 20.96 -1.57 -20.64
N ASP A 655 21.81 -0.55 -20.59
CA ASP A 655 23.11 -0.58 -19.93
C ASP A 655 23.10 -0.14 -18.46
N GLU A 656 21.95 0.08 -17.84
CA GLU A 656 21.89 0.42 -16.41
C GLU A 656 22.67 -0.54 -15.49
N PRO A 657 22.71 -1.87 -15.73
CA PRO A 657 23.53 -2.78 -14.94
C PRO A 657 25.05 -2.52 -15.02
N LYS A 658 25.52 -1.74 -16.02
CA LYS A 658 26.95 -1.35 -16.11
C LYS A 658 27.33 -0.32 -15.03
N ASP A 659 26.37 0.33 -14.40
CA ASP A 659 26.56 1.16 -13.22
C ASP A 659 26.24 0.34 -11.97
N GLU A 660 27.22 -0.45 -11.51
CA GLU A 660 27.02 -1.44 -10.44
C GLU A 660 26.49 -0.81 -9.14
N VAL A 661 26.97 0.39 -8.79
CA VAL A 661 26.56 1.09 -7.56
C VAL A 661 25.10 1.48 -7.62
N SER A 662 24.67 2.17 -8.68
CA SER A 662 23.27 2.57 -8.84
C SER A 662 22.35 1.35 -8.95
N PHE A 663 22.81 0.31 -9.64
CA PHE A 663 22.06 -0.93 -9.80
C PHE A 663 21.85 -1.66 -8.46
N GLN A 664 22.88 -1.77 -7.62
CA GLN A 664 22.78 -2.36 -6.28
C GLN A 664 21.92 -1.53 -5.33
N HIS A 665 22.01 -0.19 -5.37
CA HIS A 665 21.16 0.66 -4.54
C HIS A 665 19.68 0.59 -4.96
N SER A 666 19.41 0.35 -6.24
CA SER A 666 18.03 0.25 -6.76
C SER A 666 17.43 -1.14 -6.58
N HIS A 667 18.24 -2.19 -6.47
CA HIS A 667 17.76 -3.58 -6.39
C HIS A 667 18.36 -4.30 -5.17
N LEU A 668 17.52 -4.56 -4.16
CA LEU A 668 17.93 -5.27 -2.96
C LEU A 668 18.19 -6.75 -3.25
N PHE A 669 19.12 -7.36 -2.49
CA PHE A 669 19.46 -8.79 -2.55
C PHE A 669 19.98 -9.30 -3.90
N THR A 670 20.66 -8.45 -4.68
CA THR A 670 21.34 -8.88 -5.92
C THR A 670 22.49 -9.84 -5.63
N SER A 671 22.58 -10.92 -6.39
CA SER A 671 23.53 -12.04 -6.27
C SER A 671 24.49 -12.17 -7.46
N GLY A 672 24.42 -11.27 -8.44
CA GLY A 672 25.35 -11.13 -9.58
C GLY A 672 24.79 -11.60 -10.93
N ASN A 673 23.68 -12.34 -10.95
CA ASN A 673 23.05 -12.83 -12.19
C ASN A 673 21.97 -11.87 -12.75
N GLU A 674 21.62 -10.83 -12.00
CA GLU A 674 20.45 -9.98 -12.26
C GLU A 674 20.62 -9.10 -13.50
N ALA A 675 21.84 -8.82 -13.97
CA ALA A 675 22.04 -8.08 -15.22
C ALA A 675 21.43 -8.80 -16.44
N GLY A 676 21.52 -10.13 -16.47
CA GLY A 676 20.90 -10.95 -17.51
C GLY A 676 19.38 -10.94 -17.41
N GLU A 677 18.84 -11.03 -16.19
CA GLU A 677 17.39 -10.95 -15.94
C GLU A 677 16.83 -9.56 -16.24
N PHE A 678 17.54 -8.50 -15.89
CA PHE A 678 17.21 -7.11 -16.23
C PHE A 678 17.00 -6.97 -17.75
N ALA A 679 17.96 -7.42 -18.55
CA ALA A 679 17.88 -7.37 -20.01
C ALA A 679 16.69 -8.20 -20.56
N LYS A 680 16.36 -9.33 -19.93
CA LYS A 680 15.17 -10.13 -20.30
C LYS A 680 13.88 -9.38 -19.99
N GLN A 681 13.75 -8.81 -18.80
CA GLN A 681 12.57 -8.03 -18.40
C GLN A 681 12.37 -6.82 -19.31
N LEU A 682 13.43 -6.09 -19.65
CA LEU A 682 13.35 -4.97 -20.58
C LEU A 682 12.88 -5.40 -21.97
N LYS A 683 13.42 -6.50 -22.51
CA LYS A 683 13.01 -7.04 -23.82
C LYS A 683 11.55 -7.50 -23.86
N ASN A 684 10.99 -7.92 -22.72
CA ASN A 684 9.57 -8.22 -22.57
C ASN A 684 8.69 -6.96 -22.37
N GLY A 685 9.30 -5.79 -22.18
CA GLY A 685 8.63 -4.50 -22.18
C GLY A 685 8.40 -3.96 -23.60
N VAL A 686 8.23 -2.64 -23.72
CA VAL A 686 8.08 -1.96 -25.00
C VAL A 686 9.41 -1.37 -25.43
N GLN A 687 9.97 -1.86 -26.54
CA GLN A 687 11.16 -1.26 -27.12
C GLN A 687 10.84 0.13 -27.69
N LEU A 688 11.54 1.15 -27.19
CA LEU A 688 11.37 2.54 -27.62
C LEU A 688 12.37 2.90 -28.72
N ASP A 689 13.63 2.52 -28.54
CA ASP A 689 14.69 2.64 -29.54
C ASP A 689 15.74 1.52 -29.38
N LYS A 690 16.97 1.74 -29.85
CA LYS A 690 18.06 0.74 -29.77
C LYS A 690 18.55 0.51 -28.33
N GLU A 691 18.37 1.47 -27.44
CA GLU A 691 18.98 1.51 -26.11
C GLU A 691 17.95 1.63 -24.98
N HIS A 692 16.75 2.13 -25.28
CA HIS A 692 15.71 2.42 -24.30
C HIS A 692 14.50 1.49 -24.44
N TYR A 693 13.99 1.07 -23.28
CA TYR A 693 12.79 0.25 -23.14
C TYR A 693 11.85 0.89 -22.14
N LEU A 694 10.55 0.77 -22.36
CA LEU A 694 9.52 1.13 -21.40
C LEU A 694 8.99 -0.12 -20.72
N ARG A 695 8.85 -0.04 -19.40
CA ARG A 695 8.20 -1.06 -18.58
C ARG A 695 6.92 -0.51 -17.98
N ARG A 696 5.86 -1.31 -17.98
CA ARG A 696 4.59 -0.98 -17.30
C ARG A 696 4.71 -1.21 -15.80
N PHE A 697 5.38 -2.28 -15.40
CA PHE A 697 5.69 -2.58 -14.00
C PHE A 697 7.18 -2.45 -13.72
N PRO A 698 7.59 -2.01 -12.51
CA PRO A 698 9.01 -1.88 -12.19
C PRO A 698 9.79 -3.16 -12.40
N VAL A 699 11.07 -3.02 -12.76
CA VAL A 699 12.00 -4.15 -12.80
C VAL A 699 12.30 -4.58 -11.35
N GLY A 700 12.23 -5.88 -11.10
CA GLY A 700 12.47 -6.43 -9.76
C GLY A 700 12.92 -7.89 -9.81
N PHE A 701 13.76 -8.26 -8.84
CA PHE A 701 14.37 -9.61 -8.75
C PHE A 701 14.01 -10.35 -7.46
N GLY A 702 13.64 -9.61 -6.41
CA GLY A 702 13.43 -10.15 -5.06
C GLY A 702 11.97 -10.13 -4.60
N ILE A 703 11.80 -10.26 -3.29
CA ILE A 703 10.49 -10.28 -2.61
C ILE A 703 9.87 -8.88 -2.47
N PHE A 704 10.66 -7.82 -2.57
CA PHE A 704 10.18 -6.44 -2.49
C PHE A 704 9.64 -6.01 -3.85
N ASN A 705 8.48 -6.55 -4.23
CA ASN A 705 7.84 -6.26 -5.50
C ASN A 705 6.32 -6.08 -5.36
N GLY A 706 5.85 -4.91 -5.74
CA GLY A 706 4.47 -4.48 -5.72
C GLY A 706 4.45 -2.96 -5.91
N ASN A 707 3.45 -2.44 -6.61
CA ASN A 707 3.58 -1.13 -7.24
C ASN A 707 2.79 0.01 -6.59
N ASN A 708 2.05 -0.17 -5.48
CA ASN A 708 1.17 0.89 -4.95
C ASN A 708 1.95 2.15 -4.55
N ALA A 709 3.02 2.02 -3.77
CA ALA A 709 3.76 3.20 -3.33
C ALA A 709 4.44 3.94 -4.49
N VAL A 710 4.98 3.20 -5.47
CA VAL A 710 5.56 3.76 -6.70
C VAL A 710 4.49 4.47 -7.52
N LEU A 711 3.37 3.80 -7.75
CA LEU A 711 2.26 4.27 -8.56
C LEU A 711 1.63 5.54 -7.99
N LEU A 712 1.32 5.54 -6.69
CA LEU A 712 0.68 6.65 -5.99
C LEU A 712 1.63 7.85 -5.87
N SER A 713 2.94 7.60 -5.71
CA SER A 713 3.99 8.63 -5.75
C SER A 713 4.07 9.31 -7.12
N MET A 714 4.07 8.56 -8.22
CA MET A 714 3.99 9.12 -9.58
C MET A 714 2.67 9.85 -9.82
N GLY A 715 1.56 9.32 -9.30
CA GLY A 715 0.25 9.97 -9.32
C GLY A 715 0.25 11.33 -8.60
N LYS A 716 0.92 11.41 -7.44
CA LYS A 716 1.11 12.68 -6.70
C LYS A 716 1.96 13.66 -7.50
N ALA A 717 3.02 13.19 -8.15
CA ALA A 717 3.80 14.03 -9.05
C ALA A 717 2.96 14.57 -10.23
N ALA A 718 2.11 13.73 -10.84
CA ALA A 718 1.17 14.15 -11.88
C ALA A 718 0.21 15.23 -11.37
N ALA A 719 -0.38 15.03 -10.19
CA ALA A 719 -1.31 15.97 -9.60
C ALA A 719 -0.65 17.32 -9.26
N ILE A 720 0.57 17.31 -8.72
CA ILE A 720 1.36 18.53 -8.47
C ILE A 720 1.61 19.29 -9.78
N CYS A 721 2.05 18.60 -10.83
CA CYS A 721 2.22 19.21 -12.16
C CYS A 721 0.89 19.79 -12.68
N GLY A 722 -0.20 19.04 -12.57
CA GLY A 722 -1.53 19.46 -13.01
C GLY A 722 -2.02 20.71 -12.28
N ASN A 723 -1.86 20.75 -10.96
CA ASN A 723 -2.24 21.89 -10.12
C ASN A 723 -1.42 23.15 -10.42
N PHE A 724 -0.11 22.99 -10.69
CA PHE A 724 0.77 24.10 -11.07
C PHE A 724 0.49 24.61 -12.49
N LEU A 725 0.40 23.71 -13.46
CA LEU A 725 0.23 24.03 -14.89
C LEU A 725 -1.23 24.33 -15.29
N LYS A 726 -2.19 24.08 -14.39
CA LYS A 726 -3.64 24.08 -14.67
C LYS A 726 -4.01 23.10 -15.79
N ASP A 727 -3.46 21.89 -15.69
CA ASP A 727 -3.61 20.84 -16.69
C ASP A 727 -4.50 19.70 -16.17
N GLU A 728 -5.74 19.67 -16.65
CA GLU A 728 -6.76 18.68 -16.27
C GLU A 728 -6.40 17.24 -16.68
N GLU A 729 -5.58 17.07 -17.72
CA GLU A 729 -5.13 15.73 -18.11
C GLU A 729 -4.18 15.15 -17.06
N LEU A 730 -3.28 15.96 -16.50
CA LEU A 730 -2.37 15.54 -15.44
C LEU A 730 -3.12 15.27 -14.12
N LEU A 731 -4.09 16.13 -13.78
CA LEU A 731 -4.97 15.88 -12.63
C LEU A 731 -5.74 14.57 -12.81
N ARG A 732 -6.24 14.28 -14.02
CA ARG A 732 -6.89 13.01 -14.34
C ARG A 732 -5.93 11.83 -14.25
N ILE A 733 -4.68 11.97 -14.69
CA ILE A 733 -3.66 10.93 -14.55
C ILE A 733 -3.45 10.56 -13.08
N GLY A 734 -3.35 11.53 -12.17
CA GLY A 734 -3.30 11.25 -10.73
C GLY A 734 -4.55 10.51 -10.23
N LYS A 735 -5.75 10.94 -10.64
CA LYS A 735 -7.03 10.30 -10.26
C LYS A 735 -7.15 8.86 -10.74
N GLU A 736 -6.65 8.54 -11.93
CA GLU A 736 -6.65 7.15 -12.45
C GLU A 736 -5.81 6.21 -11.58
N GLN A 737 -4.80 6.71 -10.85
CA GLN A 737 -4.05 5.88 -9.89
C GLN A 737 -4.90 5.55 -8.68
N LEU A 738 -5.72 6.50 -8.22
CA LEU A 738 -6.70 6.26 -7.15
C LEU A 738 -7.75 5.23 -7.62
N TYR A 739 -8.31 5.42 -8.82
CA TYR A 739 -9.30 4.48 -9.39
C TYR A 739 -8.74 3.07 -9.57
N TRP A 740 -7.48 2.94 -10.00
CA TRP A 740 -6.78 1.66 -10.09
C TRP A 740 -6.75 0.93 -8.75
N VAL A 741 -6.38 1.65 -7.68
CA VAL A 741 -6.28 1.08 -6.33
C VAL A 741 -7.64 0.61 -5.80
N VAL A 742 -8.71 1.36 -6.05
CA VAL A 742 -10.07 0.99 -5.59
C VAL A 742 -10.87 0.20 -6.63
N GLY A 743 -10.22 -0.64 -7.43
CA GLY A 743 -10.89 -1.69 -8.21
C GLY A 743 -10.97 -1.51 -9.72
N LYS A 744 -10.58 -0.36 -10.28
CA LYS A 744 -10.44 -0.19 -11.74
C LYS A 744 -9.10 -0.77 -12.23
N ASN A 745 -8.89 -2.04 -11.93
CA ASN A 745 -7.74 -2.85 -12.33
C ASN A 745 -8.25 -4.19 -12.91
N PRO A 746 -7.43 -4.95 -13.68
CA PRO A 746 -7.90 -6.16 -14.37
C PRO A 746 -8.57 -7.22 -13.50
N PHE A 747 -8.30 -7.20 -12.19
CA PHE A 747 -8.82 -8.14 -11.20
C PHE A 747 -10.16 -7.69 -10.61
N GLY A 748 -10.54 -6.43 -10.81
CA GLY A 748 -11.77 -5.87 -10.25
C GLY A 748 -11.77 -5.87 -8.73
N GLN A 749 -10.59 -5.75 -8.10
CA GLN A 749 -10.41 -5.84 -6.66
C GLN A 749 -9.98 -4.49 -6.09
N SER A 750 -10.69 -4.01 -5.07
CA SER A 750 -10.17 -2.92 -4.25
C SER A 750 -8.97 -3.41 -3.45
N MET A 751 -7.87 -2.66 -3.48
CA MET A 751 -6.68 -2.92 -2.68
C MET A 751 -6.73 -2.19 -1.33
N ILE A 752 -7.87 -1.63 -0.94
CA ILE A 752 -8.10 -1.07 0.39
C ILE A 752 -9.13 -1.96 1.07
N TYR A 753 -8.73 -2.67 2.12
CA TYR A 753 -9.60 -3.64 2.77
C TYR A 753 -10.85 -2.95 3.37
N GLY A 754 -12.03 -3.45 3.04
CA GLY A 754 -13.31 -2.86 3.44
C GLY A 754 -13.82 -1.74 2.54
N GLU A 755 -13.00 -1.11 1.71
CA GLU A 755 -13.43 -0.03 0.82
C GLU A 755 -13.90 -0.56 -0.53
N GLY A 756 -15.09 -0.12 -0.96
CA GLY A 756 -15.69 -0.60 -2.21
C GLY A 756 -16.10 -2.07 -2.13
N TYR A 757 -15.65 -2.89 -3.09
CA TYR A 757 -16.02 -4.30 -3.21
C TYR A 757 -14.84 -5.17 -3.65
N ASN A 758 -14.96 -6.47 -3.41
CA ASN A 758 -14.04 -7.51 -3.88
C ASN A 758 -12.60 -7.28 -3.38
N TYR A 759 -12.45 -6.73 -2.17
CA TYR A 759 -11.16 -6.61 -1.50
C TYR A 759 -10.74 -7.96 -0.90
N PRO A 760 -9.53 -8.47 -1.17
CA PRO A 760 -9.02 -9.71 -0.57
C PRO A 760 -8.44 -9.46 0.82
N GLN A 761 -8.35 -10.52 1.63
CA GLN A 761 -7.49 -10.52 2.81
C GLN A 761 -6.04 -10.18 2.41
N MET A 762 -5.38 -9.37 3.25
CA MET A 762 -3.99 -8.98 3.07
C MET A 762 -3.09 -9.69 4.08
N ASP A 763 -1.78 -9.65 3.84
CA ASP A 763 -0.81 -10.26 4.74
C ASP A 763 -0.51 -9.28 5.87
N THR A 764 -1.06 -9.60 7.04
CA THR A 764 -0.93 -8.83 8.28
C THR A 764 -0.68 -9.80 9.43
N PHE A 765 0.40 -10.55 9.28
CA PHE A 765 0.67 -11.67 10.17
C PHE A 765 0.86 -11.25 11.63
N SER A 766 1.31 -10.03 11.94
CA SER A 766 1.51 -9.59 13.33
C SER A 766 0.36 -8.75 13.87
N SER A 767 -0.24 -7.87 13.06
CA SER A 767 -1.28 -6.92 13.51
C SER A 767 -2.72 -7.43 13.33
N GLY A 768 -2.93 -8.42 12.46
CA GLY A 768 -4.23 -9.01 12.14
C GLY A 768 -5.14 -8.07 11.35
N GLU A 769 -6.09 -8.61 10.58
CA GLU A 769 -6.89 -7.91 9.58
C GLU A 769 -7.55 -6.59 10.04
N MET A 770 -7.37 -5.50 9.31
CA MET A 770 -7.85 -4.15 9.67
C MET A 770 -8.61 -3.49 8.52
N ALA A 771 -9.75 -2.85 8.82
CA ALA A 771 -10.40 -1.99 7.85
C ALA A 771 -9.47 -0.85 7.42
N GLY A 772 -9.29 -0.70 6.11
CA GLY A 772 -8.44 0.31 5.48
C GLY A 772 -6.99 -0.09 5.26
N GLU A 773 -6.60 -1.31 5.60
CA GLU A 773 -5.24 -1.79 5.32
C GLU A 773 -4.98 -1.81 3.80
N MET A 774 -3.75 -1.46 3.43
CA MET A 774 -3.32 -1.31 2.04
C MET A 774 -2.05 -2.12 1.79
N PRO A 775 -1.98 -2.93 0.73
CA PRO A 775 -0.83 -3.77 0.48
C PRO A 775 0.29 -3.03 -0.25
N VAL A 776 1.45 -3.67 -0.37
CA VAL A 776 2.53 -3.27 -1.28
C VAL A 776 2.02 -3.12 -2.74
N GLY A 777 1.12 -3.99 -3.21
CA GLY A 777 0.34 -3.80 -4.42
C GLY A 777 0.67 -4.74 -5.58
N ILE A 778 -0.01 -4.55 -6.72
CA ILE A 778 0.10 -5.43 -7.90
C ILE A 778 1.54 -5.44 -8.45
N ARG A 779 2.02 -6.62 -8.85
CA ARG A 779 3.36 -6.79 -9.44
C ARG A 779 3.30 -7.36 -10.86
N SER A 780 4.45 -7.48 -11.52
CA SER A 780 4.55 -8.22 -12.79
C SER A 780 4.58 -9.74 -12.58
N LEU A 781 4.10 -10.49 -13.59
CA LEU A 781 4.28 -11.95 -13.63
C LEU A 781 5.72 -12.31 -14.04
N GLY A 782 6.59 -12.58 -13.07
CA GLY A 782 7.98 -12.96 -13.34
C GLY A 782 8.68 -11.91 -14.21
N ASN A 783 9.25 -12.34 -15.34
CA ASN A 783 9.92 -11.44 -16.28
C ASN A 783 8.98 -10.77 -17.31
N GLU A 784 7.69 -11.08 -17.27
CA GLU A 784 6.71 -10.50 -18.19
C GLU A 784 6.36 -9.06 -17.80
N ASP A 785 5.77 -8.30 -18.72
CA ASP A 785 5.29 -6.92 -18.48
C ASP A 785 3.76 -6.86 -18.33
N ILE A 786 3.20 -7.84 -17.61
CA ILE A 786 1.77 -7.99 -17.39
C ILE A 786 1.45 -8.05 -15.88
N PRO A 787 0.29 -7.53 -15.45
CA PRO A 787 -0.09 -7.51 -14.04
C PRO A 787 -0.30 -8.94 -13.52
N TYR A 788 0.05 -9.16 -12.26
CA TYR A 788 -0.10 -10.41 -11.53
C TYR A 788 -0.56 -10.10 -10.11
N TRP A 789 -1.73 -10.62 -9.77
CA TRP A 789 -2.38 -10.45 -8.47
C TRP A 789 -3.16 -11.72 -8.12
N PRO A 790 -2.44 -12.78 -7.74
CA PRO A 790 -3.10 -14.03 -7.41
C PRO A 790 -3.79 -13.94 -6.04
N PRO A 791 -4.68 -14.90 -5.71
CA PRO A 791 -5.33 -14.96 -4.41
C PRO A 791 -4.36 -15.18 -3.26
N THR A 792 -3.22 -15.84 -3.51
CA THR A 792 -2.26 -16.15 -2.45
C THR A 792 -1.77 -14.91 -1.75
N ASN A 793 -1.67 -15.08 -0.43
CA ASN A 793 -1.49 -14.00 0.51
C ASN A 793 -0.14 -14.22 1.19
N ASN A 794 0.79 -13.32 0.93
CA ASN A 794 2.17 -13.43 1.40
C ASN A 794 2.78 -12.05 1.62
N ALA A 795 3.89 -12.03 2.38
CA ALA A 795 4.62 -10.85 2.80
C ALA A 795 5.45 -10.17 1.67
N THR A 796 5.00 -10.23 0.41
CA THR A 796 5.75 -9.66 -0.73
C THR A 796 4.94 -8.58 -1.45
N TYR A 797 3.82 -8.94 -2.07
CA TYR A 797 2.93 -8.00 -2.76
C TYR A 797 1.61 -7.74 -2.01
N LYS A 798 1.21 -8.65 -1.10
CA LYS A 798 -0.01 -8.49 -0.28
C LYS A 798 0.26 -8.05 1.15
N GLU A 799 1.51 -7.89 1.55
CA GLU A 799 1.83 -7.35 2.88
C GLU A 799 1.23 -5.96 3.03
N VAL A 800 0.52 -5.74 4.14
CA VAL A 800 0.03 -4.41 4.48
C VAL A 800 1.20 -3.47 4.74
N TRP A 801 1.10 -2.21 4.33
CA TRP A 801 2.22 -1.27 4.43
C TRP A 801 1.75 0.16 4.64
N ILE A 802 2.20 0.81 5.72
CA ILE A 802 1.79 2.18 6.05
C ILE A 802 2.27 3.19 5.00
N THR A 803 3.33 2.86 4.24
CA THR A 803 3.78 3.70 3.13
C THR A 803 2.72 3.76 2.04
N SER A 804 2.11 2.64 1.65
CA SER A 804 1.01 2.63 0.68
C SER A 804 -0.16 3.51 1.17
N ALA A 805 -0.49 3.42 2.46
CA ALA A 805 -1.49 4.29 3.10
C ALA A 805 -1.11 5.77 3.06
N GLY A 806 0.14 6.13 3.40
CA GLY A 806 0.63 7.50 3.30
C GLY A 806 0.60 8.04 1.87
N LYS A 807 0.96 7.22 0.87
CA LYS A 807 0.91 7.60 -0.56
C LYS A 807 -0.53 7.77 -1.06
N TRP A 808 -1.49 7.03 -0.50
CA TRP A 808 -2.92 7.25 -0.76
C TRP A 808 -3.38 8.60 -0.21
N LEU A 809 -3.06 8.89 1.05
CA LEU A 809 -3.43 10.14 1.74
C LEU A 809 -2.84 11.37 1.02
N THR A 810 -1.55 11.37 0.70
CA THR A 810 -0.91 12.51 0.02
C THR A 810 -1.48 12.77 -1.38
N LEU A 811 -1.81 11.73 -2.16
CA LEU A 811 -2.39 11.90 -3.49
C LEU A 811 -3.85 12.37 -3.41
N THR A 812 -4.65 11.78 -2.52
CA THR A 812 -6.05 12.23 -2.33
C THR A 812 -6.13 13.68 -1.86
N ALA A 813 -5.13 14.19 -1.12
CA ALA A 813 -5.06 15.58 -0.68
C ALA A 813 -4.96 16.62 -1.82
N GLU A 814 -4.64 16.20 -3.05
CA GLU A 814 -4.55 17.08 -4.24
C GLU A 814 -5.92 17.41 -4.86
N TYR A 815 -7.02 16.82 -4.35
CA TYR A 815 -8.40 16.95 -4.86
C TYR A 815 -9.37 17.40 -3.75
#